data_AF-A0A9W8B9B4-F1
#
_entry.id   AF-A0A9W8B9B4-F1
#
_cell.length_a   1.000
_cell.length_b   1.000
_cell.length_c   1.000
_cell.angle_alpha   90.00
_cell.angle_beta   90.00
_cell.angle_gamma   90.00
#
_symmetry.space_group_name_H-M   'P 1'
#
loop_
_entity.id
_entity.type
_entity.pdbx_description
1 polymer ?
#
loop_
_entity_poly.entity_id
_entity_poly.type
_entity_poly.pdbx_seq_one_letter_code
_entity_poly.pdbx_strand_id
1 'polypeptide(L)'
;MAPPTAAHAPKASITRPPRVLIIDNYDSYTNNLLLLWPNEADLDRVVIVRNDELPWPVLRDRVLPWIDAVLISPGPGNPTQGRADLGVVQDLLDAYHDKPTGARPLPPVLGVCLGHQAIGAAFGACIQPVTQGWHGQVSPVHHHSQPATGKGSLNLLSGISNPFNVVRYHSLAVTDLPTSLVTLATTRSQALGTSEARSVIMALRHRCLPLYGVQFHPESVCSDGGKTLLSNFFGLTQEYWYQQHHPCSTSPLPKTVRAYSRWSLNRATIPHPLALPTPPRLTVYARRCPMKISIDQGIDLFQTLFGDAQASFWLDSARPHPTGPSFSYMGDLTSPGSITVRYDAHRRCVQVLKSGATTLDTVESCPLRPGASFWTWLDGLCSQIATEDVQWWDKTQTQPLDCGFQGGMVGIMGYDVHPETLGQPHGTTFLPPPVGFQGSSVPDATFALADRCVALAHDHQAVYLLTLVSHASSSASNLVNNSSTASPVDPCSINCLERWCLGMTRADASAWTQATAAQINAWQARGMRKALGDQSMALRSSIDSQPSLPLLFTTPPAQYVKAVQRAQEFIRQGESYELCLTTPNLARLQLPIQNPQQALALYARLRHANPAPYAAYFYWGDTNLVIASTSPERFLAVKPASRFTESTKLKGKHMAMRPKPGRWAEMKPIKGTARRPTYQGCQCSPRRSSENCATCYQTFARHDQQVAHALQTDLKERAENLMIVDLVRHDLVHHCHPSTVHVPHLMAIESYQTMHQMVTTVSGQLLPSANLIQVLQACFPPGSMTGAPKARSVQLLTQLENQVLFPQHEQGVDPSTVPTGNTTWAAQRMCGRRGLYSGCLGYVSTHGAMDMSVVIRTAIVGDHGTTVHVGAGGAITILSNPEAEYQEMRTKFAAVWAALSPLCL
;
A
#
# COMPACT_ATOMS: atom_id res chain seq x y z
N MET A 1 31.93 -55.01 36.04
CA MET A 1 30.59 -54.92 35.43
C MET A 1 30.61 -53.78 34.44
N ALA A 2 30.17 -54.03 33.21
CA ALA A 2 30.36 -53.15 32.05
C ALA A 2 29.73 -51.75 32.24
N PRO A 3 30.32 -50.70 31.65
CA PRO A 3 29.71 -49.37 31.61
C PRO A 3 28.43 -49.42 30.74
N PRO A 4 27.41 -48.61 31.06
CA PRO A 4 26.15 -48.64 30.34
C PRO A 4 26.37 -48.22 28.88
N THR A 5 25.83 -49.02 27.97
CA THR A 5 25.80 -48.82 26.53
C THR A 5 25.20 -47.46 26.17
N ALA A 6 25.92 -46.71 25.34
CA ALA A 6 25.48 -45.46 24.74
C ALA A 6 24.15 -45.66 23.99
N ALA A 7 23.04 -45.21 24.59
CA ALA A 7 21.76 -45.13 23.92
C ALA A 7 21.89 -44.17 22.73
N HIS A 8 21.51 -44.66 21.54
CA HIS A 8 21.40 -43.84 20.34
C HIS A 8 20.48 -42.65 20.60
N ALA A 9 21.02 -41.43 20.49
CA ALA A 9 20.21 -40.24 20.34
C ALA A 9 19.37 -40.42 19.05
N PRO A 10 18.04 -40.36 19.11
CA PRO A 10 17.23 -40.44 17.91
C PRO A 10 17.63 -39.24 17.02
N LYS A 11 17.81 -39.47 15.72
CA LYS A 11 17.64 -38.38 14.74
C LYS A 11 16.20 -37.90 14.90
N ALA A 12 15.98 -36.91 15.76
CA ALA A 12 14.67 -36.34 15.98
C ALA A 12 14.25 -35.67 14.66
N SER A 13 13.50 -36.38 13.83
CA SER A 13 12.60 -35.71 12.90
C SER A 13 11.74 -34.79 13.75
N ILE A 14 11.81 -33.47 13.53
CA ILE A 14 10.98 -32.48 14.23
C ILE A 14 9.52 -32.94 14.07
N THR A 15 8.94 -33.54 15.11
CA THR A 15 7.59 -34.09 15.03
C THR A 15 6.56 -32.97 15.00
N ARG A 16 6.85 -31.84 15.67
CA ARG A 16 6.18 -30.53 15.58
C ARG A 16 7.13 -29.38 16.00
N PRO A 17 6.99 -28.16 15.46
CA PRO A 17 7.79 -27.00 15.85
C PRO A 17 7.48 -26.48 17.27
N PRO A 18 8.42 -25.76 17.91
CA PRO A 18 8.23 -25.17 19.25
C PRO A 18 7.10 -24.13 19.27
N ARG A 19 6.58 -23.82 20.46
CA ARG A 19 5.71 -22.64 20.67
C ARG A 19 6.57 -21.39 20.69
N VAL A 20 6.27 -20.43 19.82
CA VAL A 20 7.14 -19.29 19.56
C VAL A 20 6.48 -17.98 19.99
N LEU A 21 7.24 -17.17 20.74
CA LEU A 21 6.95 -15.75 20.94
C LEU A 21 7.76 -14.94 19.94
N ILE A 22 7.11 -14.10 19.14
CA ILE A 22 7.78 -13.07 18.34
C ILE A 22 7.58 -11.74 19.05
N ILE A 23 8.67 -11.06 19.37
CA ILE A 23 8.63 -9.69 19.89
C ILE A 23 8.85 -8.75 18.70
N ASP A 24 7.79 -8.04 18.31
CA ASP A 24 7.74 -7.09 17.20
C ASP A 24 8.30 -5.73 17.62
N ASN A 25 9.42 -5.31 17.02
CA ASN A 25 10.01 -3.98 17.24
C ASN A 25 9.51 -2.98 16.19
N TYR A 26 8.22 -3.03 15.87
CA TYR A 26 7.56 -2.12 14.91
C TYR A 26 8.15 -2.17 13.48
N ASP A 27 8.60 -3.34 13.04
CA ASP A 27 9.15 -3.52 11.70
C ASP A 27 8.08 -3.86 10.65
N SER A 28 8.32 -3.44 9.41
CA SER A 28 7.46 -3.80 8.28
C SER A 28 7.83 -5.14 7.63
N TYR A 29 8.66 -5.96 8.28
CA TYR A 29 9.03 -7.30 7.82
C TYR A 29 8.73 -8.39 8.86
N THR A 30 8.29 -8.05 10.07
CA THR A 30 8.05 -9.02 11.17
C THR A 30 7.18 -10.21 10.74
N ASN A 31 6.03 -9.96 10.09
CA ASN A 31 5.15 -11.03 9.62
C ASN A 31 5.75 -11.90 8.52
N ASN A 32 6.75 -11.42 7.76
CA ASN A 32 7.41 -12.23 6.75
C ASN A 32 8.15 -13.41 7.39
N LEU A 33 8.54 -13.33 8.67
CA LEU A 33 9.10 -14.46 9.41
C LEU A 33 8.14 -15.66 9.42
N LEU A 34 6.82 -15.44 9.39
CA LEU A 34 5.81 -16.49 9.32
C LEU A 34 5.87 -17.28 8.00
N LEU A 35 6.39 -16.68 6.93
CA LEU A 35 6.57 -17.33 5.63
C LEU A 35 7.69 -18.38 5.65
N LEU A 36 8.53 -18.36 6.69
CA LEU A 36 9.60 -19.32 6.89
C LEU A 36 9.13 -20.63 7.53
N TRP A 37 7.91 -20.69 8.05
CA TRP A 37 7.39 -21.91 8.68
C TRP A 37 7.26 -23.06 7.66
N PRO A 38 7.68 -24.29 8.02
CA PRO A 38 7.53 -25.46 7.14
C PRO A 38 6.08 -25.79 6.82
N ASN A 39 5.18 -25.61 7.80
CA ASN A 39 3.76 -25.90 7.67
C ASN A 39 2.92 -24.78 8.32
N GLU A 40 1.96 -24.26 7.57
CA GLU A 40 1.06 -23.19 8.02
C GLU A 40 0.19 -23.61 9.21
N ALA A 41 -0.15 -24.90 9.31
CA ALA A 41 -0.95 -25.43 10.42
C ALA A 41 -0.29 -25.22 11.79
N ASP A 42 1.03 -25.04 11.83
CA ASP A 42 1.79 -24.84 13.07
C ASP A 42 1.81 -23.37 13.54
N LEU A 43 1.28 -22.43 12.74
CA LEU A 43 1.25 -21.01 13.11
C LEU A 43 0.24 -20.70 14.22
N ASP A 44 -0.60 -21.65 14.64
CA ASP A 44 -1.45 -21.53 15.84
C ASP A 44 -0.64 -21.59 17.16
N ARG A 45 0.65 -21.92 17.06
CA ARG A 45 1.66 -22.00 18.13
C ARG A 45 2.51 -20.73 18.21
N VAL A 46 2.17 -19.69 17.45
CA VAL A 46 2.90 -18.42 17.41
C VAL A 46 2.08 -17.34 18.10
N VAL A 47 2.75 -16.57 18.97
CA VAL A 47 2.22 -15.34 19.55
C VAL A 47 3.15 -14.20 19.20
N ILE A 48 2.61 -13.18 18.54
CA ILE A 48 3.29 -11.91 18.24
C ILE A 48 2.77 -10.83 19.19
N VAL A 49 3.69 -10.14 19.87
CA VAL A 49 3.42 -8.96 20.72
C VAL A 49 4.41 -7.87 20.39
N ARG A 50 4.04 -6.59 20.53
CA ARG A 50 5.02 -5.50 20.39
C ARG A 50 5.92 -5.40 21.61
N ASN A 51 7.10 -4.81 21.42
CA ASN A 51 8.11 -4.68 22.46
C ASN A 51 7.72 -3.78 23.65
N ASP A 52 6.60 -3.05 23.55
CA ASP A 52 6.06 -2.13 24.56
C ASP A 52 4.61 -2.45 24.97
N GLU A 53 3.97 -3.46 24.35
CA GLU A 53 2.54 -3.76 24.52
C GLU A 53 2.23 -4.46 25.85
N LEU A 54 3.18 -5.25 26.37
CA LEU A 54 3.05 -5.94 27.65
C LEU A 54 4.18 -5.52 28.57
N PRO A 55 3.89 -5.07 29.80
CA PRO A 55 4.93 -4.87 30.81
C PRO A 55 5.69 -6.17 31.09
N TRP A 56 7.00 -6.07 31.35
CA TRP A 56 7.85 -7.25 31.61
C TRP A 56 7.30 -8.26 32.62
N PRO A 57 6.74 -7.86 33.80
CA PRO A 57 6.17 -8.83 34.73
C PRO A 57 5.03 -9.66 34.13
N VAL A 58 4.20 -9.05 33.28
CA VAL A 58 3.10 -9.75 32.58
C VAL A 58 3.68 -10.73 31.58
N LEU A 59 4.64 -10.30 30.76
CA LEU A 59 5.28 -11.16 29.77
C LEU A 59 5.96 -12.37 30.46
N ARG A 60 6.73 -12.11 31.51
CA ARG A 60 7.47 -13.10 32.30
C ARG A 60 6.56 -14.12 32.98
N ASP A 61 5.48 -13.67 33.62
CA ASP A 61 4.67 -14.53 34.49
C ASP A 61 3.47 -15.16 33.77
N ARG A 62 2.96 -14.53 32.70
CA ARG A 62 1.74 -14.98 31.98
C ARG A 62 2.03 -15.58 30.61
N VAL A 63 3.07 -15.13 29.91
CA VAL A 63 3.35 -15.53 28.51
C VAL A 63 4.51 -16.52 28.45
N LEU A 64 5.72 -16.12 28.86
CA LEU A 64 6.94 -16.93 28.79
C LEU A 64 6.81 -18.36 29.35
N PRO A 65 6.01 -18.65 30.39
CA PRO A 65 5.87 -20.01 30.89
C PRO A 65 5.34 -21.02 29.87
N TRP A 66 4.67 -20.53 28.81
CA TRP A 66 4.08 -21.30 27.72
C TRP A 66 4.91 -21.31 26.43
N ILE A 67 6.03 -20.60 26.42
CA ILE A 67 6.86 -20.37 25.22
C ILE A 67 8.08 -21.28 25.26
N ASP A 68 8.38 -21.91 24.13
CA ASP A 68 9.55 -22.78 23.97
C ASP A 68 10.70 -22.03 23.27
N ALA A 69 10.42 -21.05 22.39
CA ALA A 69 11.43 -20.21 21.73
C ALA A 69 10.97 -18.76 21.57
N VAL A 70 11.93 -17.83 21.55
CA VAL A 70 11.69 -16.41 21.29
C VAL A 70 12.38 -15.98 20.01
N LEU A 71 11.65 -15.28 19.15
CA LEU A 71 12.22 -14.53 18.03
C LEU A 71 12.14 -13.04 18.35
N ILE A 72 13.28 -12.36 18.31
CA ILE A 72 13.32 -10.90 18.34
C ILE A 72 13.37 -10.45 16.88
N SER A 73 12.31 -9.77 16.46
CA SER A 73 12.18 -9.27 15.09
C SER A 73 13.23 -8.20 14.76
N PRO A 74 13.41 -7.88 13.46
CA PRO A 74 14.01 -6.62 13.04
C PRO A 74 13.26 -5.41 13.60
N GLY A 75 13.78 -4.22 13.36
CA GLY A 75 13.11 -2.98 13.74
C GLY A 75 13.97 -1.76 13.46
N PRO A 76 13.37 -0.55 13.52
CA PRO A 76 14.12 0.68 13.56
C PRO A 76 14.71 0.92 14.96
N GLY A 77 15.64 1.87 15.05
CA GLY A 77 16.24 2.33 16.30
C GLY A 77 17.67 1.83 16.51
N ASN A 78 18.20 2.14 17.69
CA ASN A 78 19.57 1.83 18.08
C ASN A 78 19.55 1.06 19.42
N PRO A 79 20.04 -0.20 19.45
CA PRO A 79 20.01 -1.03 20.66
C PRO A 79 20.83 -0.47 21.83
N THR A 80 21.74 0.49 21.59
CA THR A 80 22.47 1.15 22.69
C THR A 80 21.60 2.10 23.51
N GLN A 81 20.40 2.45 23.03
CA GLN A 81 19.40 3.24 23.78
C GLN A 81 18.62 2.39 24.80
N GLY A 82 18.89 1.08 24.87
CA GLY A 82 18.29 0.17 25.83
C GLY A 82 16.77 0.14 25.72
N ARG A 83 16.07 0.28 26.86
CA ARG A 83 14.61 0.18 26.96
C ARG A 83 13.85 1.18 26.08
N ALA A 84 14.44 2.32 25.72
CA ALA A 84 13.78 3.32 24.87
C ALA A 84 13.43 2.75 23.48
N ASP A 85 14.34 1.97 22.89
CA ASP A 85 14.16 1.39 21.55
C ASP A 85 13.81 -0.10 21.62
N LEU A 86 14.24 -0.80 22.67
CA LEU A 86 14.09 -2.26 22.80
C LEU A 86 12.91 -2.68 23.68
N GLY A 87 12.36 -1.79 24.53
CA GLY A 87 11.30 -2.15 25.47
C GLY A 87 11.61 -3.42 26.27
N VAL A 88 10.67 -4.37 26.28
CA VAL A 88 10.82 -5.66 26.97
C VAL A 88 11.88 -6.59 26.39
N VAL A 89 12.41 -6.31 25.18
CA VAL A 89 13.57 -7.04 24.66
C VAL A 89 14.78 -6.79 25.55
N GLN A 90 14.97 -5.56 26.04
CA GLN A 90 16.05 -5.26 26.99
C GLN A 90 15.85 -6.05 28.28
N ASP A 91 14.63 -6.06 28.84
CA ASP A 91 14.33 -6.79 30.08
C ASP A 91 14.55 -8.31 29.92
N LEU A 92 14.22 -8.87 28.76
CA LEU A 92 14.47 -10.28 28.44
C LEU A 92 15.97 -10.60 28.42
N LEU A 93 16.79 -9.73 27.81
CA LEU A 93 18.23 -9.92 27.72
C LEU A 93 18.92 -9.70 29.08
N ASP A 94 18.47 -8.72 29.87
CA ASP A 94 18.92 -8.52 31.25
C ASP A 94 18.65 -9.77 32.10
N ALA A 95 17.48 -10.40 31.95
CA ALA A 95 17.14 -11.63 32.67
C ALA A 95 18.05 -12.83 32.32
N TYR A 96 18.69 -12.83 31.16
CA TYR A 96 19.72 -13.80 30.80
C TYR A 96 21.07 -13.52 31.49
N HIS A 97 21.38 -12.24 31.75
CA HIS A 97 22.59 -11.81 32.44
C HIS A 97 22.48 -12.04 33.96
N ASP A 98 21.38 -11.61 34.56
CA ASP A 98 21.17 -11.52 36.01
C ASP A 98 20.61 -12.81 36.64
N LYS A 99 20.62 -13.93 35.90
CA LYS A 99 19.82 -15.10 36.24
C LYS A 99 20.16 -15.64 37.66
N PRO A 100 19.25 -15.56 38.64
CA PRO A 100 19.50 -16.07 39.98
C PRO A 100 19.69 -17.58 39.96
N THR A 101 20.58 -18.09 40.81
CA THR A 101 20.75 -19.52 41.05
C THR A 101 19.41 -20.16 41.43
N GLY A 102 18.93 -21.11 40.62
CA GLY A 102 17.66 -21.83 40.83
C GLY A 102 16.46 -21.33 40.01
N ALA A 103 16.60 -20.23 39.25
CA ALA A 103 15.52 -19.75 38.39
C ALA A 103 15.27 -20.66 37.16
N ARG A 104 13.99 -20.76 36.74
CA ARG A 104 13.58 -21.53 35.55
C ARG A 104 14.44 -21.17 34.32
N PRO A 105 14.88 -22.15 33.52
CA PRO A 105 15.54 -21.89 32.23
C PRO A 105 14.71 -20.96 31.34
N LEU A 106 15.36 -19.99 30.72
CA LEU A 106 14.73 -19.08 29.75
C LEU A 106 14.73 -19.73 28.35
N PRO A 107 13.73 -19.45 27.51
CA PRO A 107 13.60 -20.04 26.18
C PRO A 107 14.68 -19.52 25.22
N PRO A 108 15.30 -20.39 24.40
CA PRO A 108 16.26 -20.00 23.36
C PRO A 108 15.77 -18.83 22.51
N VAL A 109 16.69 -17.92 22.17
CA VAL A 109 16.39 -16.68 21.46
C VAL A 109 17.12 -16.63 20.12
N LEU A 110 16.39 -16.28 19.07
CA LEU A 110 16.96 -15.88 17.78
C LEU A 110 16.62 -14.42 17.50
N GLY A 111 17.65 -13.57 17.42
CA GLY A 111 17.52 -12.17 17.04
C GLY A 111 17.78 -11.96 15.54
N VAL A 112 16.93 -11.17 14.88
CA VAL A 112 17.08 -10.81 13.46
C VAL A 112 17.32 -9.30 13.36
N CYS A 113 18.34 -8.89 12.60
CA CYS A 113 18.74 -7.48 12.41
C CYS A 113 18.88 -6.73 13.74
N LEU A 114 17.92 -5.86 14.12
CA LEU A 114 17.90 -5.20 15.43
C LEU A 114 18.01 -6.21 16.59
N GLY A 115 17.31 -7.35 16.52
CA GLY A 115 17.42 -8.39 17.54
C GLY A 115 18.83 -8.99 17.65
N HIS A 116 19.56 -9.12 16.53
CA HIS A 116 20.97 -9.54 16.53
C HIS A 116 21.86 -8.50 17.20
N GLN A 117 21.62 -7.22 16.88
CA GLN A 117 22.37 -6.11 17.47
C GLN A 117 22.07 -5.95 18.97
N ALA A 118 20.82 -6.16 19.40
CA ALA A 118 20.41 -6.15 20.79
C ALA A 118 21.14 -7.22 21.61
N ILE A 119 21.24 -8.45 21.09
CA ILE A 119 22.05 -9.51 21.72
C ILE A 119 23.52 -9.09 21.80
N GLY A 120 24.08 -8.49 20.75
CA GLY A 120 25.45 -7.97 20.77
C GLY A 120 25.64 -6.94 21.89
N ALA A 121 24.80 -5.91 21.92
CA ALA A 121 24.87 -4.80 22.86
C ALA A 121 24.72 -5.26 24.31
N ALA A 122 23.73 -6.11 24.61
CA ALA A 122 23.45 -6.60 25.96
C ALA A 122 24.61 -7.42 26.56
N PHE A 123 25.47 -8.01 25.72
CA PHE A 123 26.61 -8.82 26.15
C PHE A 123 27.96 -8.13 25.92
N GLY A 124 27.96 -6.81 25.70
CA GLY A 124 29.16 -5.98 25.69
C GLY A 124 29.88 -5.86 24.35
N ALA A 125 29.26 -6.25 23.23
CA ALA A 125 29.79 -5.95 21.90
C ALA A 125 29.54 -4.47 21.54
N CYS A 126 30.40 -3.91 20.69
CA CYS A 126 30.22 -2.56 20.20
C CYS A 126 29.19 -2.52 19.06
N ILE A 127 28.38 -1.46 19.01
CA ILE A 127 27.45 -1.18 17.91
C ILE A 127 27.94 0.06 17.19
N GLN A 128 28.31 -0.09 15.93
CA GLN A 128 28.90 1.00 15.15
C GLN A 128 28.12 1.20 13.85
N PRO A 129 28.01 2.46 13.36
CA PRO A 129 27.52 2.72 12.02
C PRO A 129 28.39 2.03 10.98
N VAL A 130 27.75 1.39 9.99
CA VAL A 130 28.47 0.88 8.83
C VAL A 130 28.87 2.03 7.91
N THR A 131 30.04 1.92 7.27
CA THR A 131 30.60 2.95 6.37
C THR A 131 29.68 3.32 5.20
N GLN A 132 28.86 2.37 4.77
CA GLN A 132 27.76 2.56 3.83
C GLN A 132 26.56 1.77 4.39
N GLY A 133 25.40 2.40 4.50
CA GLY A 133 24.16 1.70 4.87
C GLY A 133 23.78 0.66 3.81
N TRP A 134 23.30 -0.51 4.24
CA TRP A 134 22.91 -1.59 3.33
C TRP A 134 21.42 -1.82 3.48
N HIS A 135 20.63 -1.21 2.60
CA HIS A 135 19.17 -1.32 2.58
C HIS A 135 18.72 -1.85 1.24
N GLY A 136 18.03 -2.99 1.21
CA GLY A 136 17.53 -3.61 -0.02
C GLY A 136 18.64 -4.23 -0.89
N GLN A 137 19.80 -4.52 -0.30
CA GLN A 137 20.95 -5.02 -1.04
C GLN A 137 21.25 -6.48 -0.72
N VAL A 138 21.47 -7.27 -1.78
CA VAL A 138 21.88 -8.67 -1.69
C VAL A 138 23.40 -8.73 -1.49
N SER A 139 23.85 -9.49 -0.50
CA SER A 139 25.28 -9.71 -0.24
C SER A 139 25.57 -11.20 -0.03
N PRO A 140 26.72 -11.71 -0.52
CA PRO A 140 27.18 -13.04 -0.18
C PRO A 140 27.66 -13.08 1.28
N VAL A 141 27.22 -14.09 2.03
CA VAL A 141 27.64 -14.34 3.41
C VAL A 141 28.39 -15.65 3.48
N HIS A 142 29.51 -15.64 4.20
CA HIS A 142 30.36 -16.79 4.43
C HIS A 142 30.21 -17.25 5.87
N HIS A 143 29.70 -18.46 6.08
CA HIS A 143 29.63 -19.03 7.41
C HIS A 143 30.96 -19.71 7.79
N HIS A 144 31.31 -19.65 9.07
CA HIS A 144 32.55 -20.23 9.58
C HIS A 144 32.28 -21.68 9.98
N SER A 145 33.06 -22.61 9.42
CA SER A 145 32.99 -24.02 9.82
C SER A 145 33.42 -24.14 11.29
N GLN A 146 32.50 -24.47 12.20
CA GLN A 146 32.91 -24.87 13.54
C GLN A 146 33.52 -26.28 13.46
N PRO A 147 34.67 -26.54 14.12
CA PRO A 147 35.15 -27.90 14.25
C PRO A 147 34.05 -28.75 14.92
N ALA A 148 33.76 -29.90 14.32
CA ALA A 148 32.80 -30.85 14.86
C ALA A 148 33.26 -31.33 16.24
N THR A 149 32.82 -30.67 17.31
CA THR A 149 32.88 -31.23 18.66
C THR A 149 31.81 -32.31 18.74
N GLY A 150 32.17 -33.51 18.27
CA GLY A 150 31.31 -34.69 18.25
C GLY A 150 30.49 -34.84 16.96
N LYS A 151 30.36 -36.08 16.49
CA LYS A 151 29.53 -36.46 15.34
C LYS A 151 28.09 -35.92 15.51
N GLY A 152 27.68 -34.95 14.69
CA GLY A 152 26.27 -34.66 14.43
C GLY A 152 25.59 -33.52 15.21
N SER A 153 26.31 -32.63 15.90
CA SER A 153 25.65 -31.47 16.55
C SER A 153 25.17 -30.45 15.52
N LEU A 154 23.85 -30.30 15.40
CA LEU A 154 23.18 -29.29 14.58
C LEU A 154 23.64 -27.88 14.98
N ASN A 155 23.99 -27.03 14.02
CA ASN A 155 24.27 -25.61 14.24
C ASN A 155 23.26 -24.73 13.46
N LEU A 156 23.20 -23.44 13.78
CA LEU A 156 22.23 -22.51 13.19
C LEU A 156 22.25 -22.46 11.65
N LEU A 157 23.43 -22.58 11.04
CA LEU A 157 23.65 -22.44 9.60
C LEU A 157 23.87 -23.79 8.90
N SER A 158 23.51 -24.91 9.55
CA SER A 158 23.73 -26.26 9.03
C SER A 158 22.92 -26.50 7.77
N GLY A 159 23.54 -27.05 6.72
CA GLY A 159 22.85 -27.35 5.45
C GLY A 159 22.53 -26.12 4.59
N ILE A 160 22.98 -24.92 4.97
CA ILE A 160 22.94 -23.72 4.11
C ILE A 160 24.23 -23.69 3.28
N SER A 161 24.16 -23.18 2.03
CA SER A 161 25.34 -23.09 1.17
C SER A 161 26.38 -22.11 1.72
N ASN A 162 27.64 -22.27 1.30
CA ASN A 162 28.74 -21.37 1.67
C ASN A 162 29.53 -20.93 0.43
N PRO A 163 29.42 -19.68 -0.04
CA PRO A 163 28.54 -18.63 0.48
C PRO A 163 27.04 -18.88 0.18
N PHE A 164 26.20 -18.06 0.80
CA PHE A 164 24.78 -17.93 0.48
C PHE A 164 24.41 -16.45 0.37
N ASN A 165 23.42 -16.10 -0.45
CA ASN A 165 23.02 -14.72 -0.65
C ASN A 165 21.95 -14.31 0.36
N VAL A 166 22.08 -13.12 0.93
CA VAL A 166 21.09 -12.59 1.88
C VAL A 166 20.83 -11.12 1.63
N VAL A 167 19.65 -10.66 2.00
CA VAL A 167 19.28 -9.24 1.97
C VAL A 167 19.63 -8.56 3.29
N ARG A 168 20.18 -7.36 3.17
CA ARG A 168 20.57 -6.51 4.29
C ARG A 168 19.68 -5.27 4.33
N TYR A 169 19.25 -4.92 5.55
CA TYR A 169 18.53 -3.69 5.88
C TYR A 169 19.13 -3.05 7.15
N HIS A 170 20.44 -2.78 7.17
CA HIS A 170 21.11 -2.26 8.36
C HIS A 170 22.03 -1.08 8.10
N SER A 171 21.94 -0.11 9.01
CA SER A 171 22.85 1.04 9.15
C SER A 171 23.85 0.87 10.30
N LEU A 172 23.57 -0.06 11.21
CA LEU A 172 24.40 -0.38 12.36
C LEU A 172 24.85 -1.83 12.27
N ALA A 173 26.06 -2.13 12.74
CA ALA A 173 26.58 -3.49 12.82
C ALA A 173 27.22 -3.75 14.19
N VAL A 174 27.15 -5.01 14.61
CA VAL A 174 27.92 -5.50 15.75
C VAL A 174 29.39 -5.57 15.34
N THR A 175 30.25 -4.93 16.13
CA THR A 175 31.72 -4.98 16.04
C THR A 175 32.31 -5.41 17.39
N ASP A 176 33.60 -5.72 17.40
CA ASP A 176 34.37 -5.94 18.64
C ASP A 176 33.70 -6.93 19.61
N LEU A 177 33.56 -8.19 19.17
CA LEU A 177 32.89 -9.22 19.96
C LEU A 177 33.68 -9.56 21.24
N PRO A 178 33.05 -9.53 22.42
CA PRO A 178 33.64 -10.05 23.65
C PRO A 178 33.76 -11.58 23.57
N THR A 179 34.58 -12.16 24.47
CA THR A 179 34.87 -13.60 24.49
C THR A 179 33.65 -14.49 24.78
N SER A 180 32.58 -13.90 25.31
CA SER A 180 31.27 -14.53 25.54
C SER A 180 30.50 -14.79 24.25
N LEU A 181 30.78 -14.05 23.17
CA LEU A 181 30.12 -14.18 21.87
C LEU A 181 31.06 -14.79 20.83
N VAL A 182 30.47 -15.55 19.89
CA VAL A 182 31.19 -16.25 18.83
C VAL A 182 30.60 -15.90 17.48
N THR A 183 31.44 -15.45 16.55
CA THR A 183 31.06 -15.23 15.15
C THR A 183 30.70 -16.55 14.48
N LEU A 184 29.56 -16.58 13.79
CA LEU A 184 29.12 -17.72 13.00
C LEU A 184 29.21 -17.45 11.49
N ALA A 185 29.08 -16.21 11.07
CA ALA A 185 29.20 -15.84 9.66
C ALA A 185 29.64 -14.39 9.50
N THR A 186 30.32 -14.10 8.38
CA THR A 186 30.75 -12.75 8.01
C THR A 186 30.49 -12.47 6.53
N THR A 187 30.44 -11.20 6.18
CA THR A 187 30.51 -10.74 4.79
C THR A 187 31.61 -9.69 4.65
N ARG A 188 32.17 -9.54 3.44
CA ARG A 188 33.10 -8.45 3.13
C ARG A 188 32.32 -7.31 2.51
N SER A 189 32.37 -6.14 3.16
CA SER A 189 31.73 -4.93 2.66
C SER A 189 32.80 -3.90 2.32
N GLN A 190 32.81 -3.43 1.08
CA GLN A 190 33.63 -2.30 0.65
C GLN A 190 32.78 -1.03 0.81
N ALA A 191 33.33 0.02 1.42
CA ALA A 191 32.66 1.31 1.41
C ALA A 191 32.80 1.94 0.01
N LEU A 192 31.73 2.56 -0.50
CA LEU A 192 31.76 3.35 -1.72
C LEU A 192 32.91 4.39 -1.63
N GLY A 193 33.90 4.28 -2.52
CA GLY A 193 35.06 5.18 -2.59
C GLY A 193 36.32 4.76 -1.80
N THR A 194 36.34 3.61 -1.12
CA THR A 194 37.54 3.09 -0.43
C THR A 194 38.05 1.80 -1.06
N SER A 195 39.37 1.58 -1.06
CA SER A 195 39.99 0.32 -1.53
C SER A 195 39.98 -0.81 -0.48
N GLU A 196 39.74 -0.51 0.80
CA GLU A 196 39.71 -1.50 1.88
C GLU A 196 38.31 -2.08 2.10
N ALA A 197 38.19 -3.40 2.06
CA ALA A 197 36.97 -4.12 2.44
C ALA A 197 37.04 -4.54 3.91
N ARG A 198 36.05 -4.13 4.72
CA ARG A 198 35.93 -4.53 6.12
C ARG A 198 35.03 -5.75 6.27
N SER A 199 35.39 -6.63 7.20
CA SER A 199 34.57 -7.77 7.57
C SER A 199 33.43 -7.31 8.48
N VAL A 200 32.19 -7.64 8.11
CA VAL A 200 30.99 -7.36 8.90
C VAL A 200 30.48 -8.69 9.47
N ILE A 201 30.16 -8.71 10.77
CA ILE A 201 29.57 -9.87 11.43
C ILE A 201 28.12 -10.02 10.97
N MET A 202 27.79 -11.18 10.43
CA MET A 202 26.46 -11.46 9.85
C MET A 202 25.67 -12.49 10.65
N ALA A 203 26.34 -13.29 11.47
CA ALA A 203 25.70 -14.17 12.43
C ALA A 203 26.60 -14.34 13.67
N LEU A 204 25.99 -14.45 14.84
CA LEU A 204 26.66 -14.70 16.11
C LEU A 204 25.87 -15.67 16.98
N ARG A 205 26.55 -16.24 17.99
CA ARG A 205 25.91 -16.92 19.12
C ARG A 205 26.62 -16.59 20.42
N HIS A 206 25.90 -16.70 21.53
CA HIS A 206 26.55 -16.75 22.83
C HIS A 206 27.23 -18.12 23.04
N ARG A 207 28.32 -18.12 23.81
CA ARG A 207 29.14 -19.33 24.05
C ARG A 207 28.42 -20.33 24.94
N CYS A 208 27.78 -19.85 26.00
CA CYS A 208 27.13 -20.67 27.04
C CYS A 208 25.60 -20.50 27.16
N LEU A 209 25.02 -19.44 26.59
CA LEU A 209 23.58 -19.14 26.68
C LEU A 209 22.93 -19.49 25.32
N PRO A 210 21.64 -19.88 25.29
CA PRO A 210 20.94 -20.26 24.08
C PRO A 210 20.51 -19.04 23.25
N LEU A 211 21.45 -18.12 22.98
CA LEU A 211 21.23 -16.88 22.26
C LEU A 211 21.94 -16.95 20.91
N TYR A 212 21.19 -16.67 19.85
CA TYR A 212 21.62 -16.70 18.46
C TYR A 212 21.15 -15.42 17.77
N GLY A 213 21.91 -14.93 16.80
CA GLY A 213 21.48 -13.75 16.05
C GLY A 213 22.00 -13.72 14.63
N VAL A 214 21.22 -13.17 13.71
CA VAL A 214 21.60 -12.88 12.33
C VAL A 214 21.35 -11.41 11.97
N GLN A 215 22.32 -10.77 11.32
CA GLN A 215 22.24 -9.35 10.95
C GLN A 215 21.42 -9.11 9.66
N PHE A 216 21.25 -10.16 8.86
CA PHE A 216 20.47 -10.13 7.62
C PHE A 216 19.01 -10.56 7.86
N HIS A 217 18.17 -10.39 6.85
CA HIS A 217 16.75 -10.72 6.90
C HIS A 217 16.49 -12.07 6.21
N PRO A 218 16.46 -13.20 6.96
CA PRO A 218 16.20 -14.53 6.39
C PRO A 218 14.84 -14.64 5.70
N GLU A 219 13.89 -13.76 6.05
CA GLU A 219 12.53 -13.72 5.54
C GLU A 219 12.35 -12.96 4.22
N SER A 220 13.36 -12.17 3.82
CA SER A 220 13.33 -11.41 2.57
C SER A 220 13.24 -12.34 1.35
N VAL A 221 12.54 -11.88 0.31
CA VAL A 221 12.28 -12.70 -0.90
C VAL A 221 13.56 -13.10 -1.64
N CYS A 222 14.64 -12.31 -1.51
CA CYS A 222 15.92 -12.58 -2.15
C CYS A 222 16.96 -13.22 -1.22
N SER A 223 16.58 -13.63 -0.01
CA SER A 223 17.48 -14.32 0.93
C SER A 223 17.41 -15.83 0.76
N ASP A 224 18.58 -16.47 0.65
CA ASP A 224 18.74 -17.91 0.60
C ASP A 224 18.68 -18.53 2.00
N GLY A 225 18.16 -19.76 2.10
CA GLY A 225 18.32 -20.59 3.31
C GLY A 225 17.49 -20.20 4.54
N GLY A 226 16.62 -19.18 4.47
CA GLY A 226 15.83 -18.72 5.61
C GLY A 226 14.98 -19.81 6.30
N LYS A 227 14.30 -20.67 5.52
CA LYS A 227 13.52 -21.80 6.05
C LYS A 227 14.40 -22.83 6.76
N THR A 228 15.57 -23.11 6.19
CA THR A 228 16.56 -24.03 6.78
C THR A 228 17.10 -23.45 8.09
N LEU A 229 17.40 -22.15 8.11
CA LEU A 229 17.87 -21.45 9.31
C LEU A 229 16.86 -21.54 10.45
N LEU A 230 15.58 -21.26 10.17
CA LEU A 230 14.52 -21.35 11.19
C LEU A 230 14.34 -22.80 11.67
N SER A 231 14.38 -23.77 10.75
CA SER A 231 14.30 -25.19 11.10
C SER A 231 15.47 -25.65 11.98
N ASN A 232 16.69 -25.17 11.70
CA ASN A 232 17.86 -25.42 12.52
C ASN A 232 17.71 -24.82 13.91
N PHE A 233 17.20 -23.59 14.01
CA PHE A 233 16.92 -22.96 15.30
C PHE A 233 15.88 -23.76 16.11
N PHE A 234 14.82 -24.27 15.48
CA PHE A 234 13.85 -25.14 16.16
C PHE A 234 14.48 -26.45 16.65
N GLY A 235 15.38 -27.05 15.88
CA GLY A 235 16.15 -28.21 16.34
C GLY A 235 17.04 -27.89 17.55
N LEU A 236 17.73 -26.74 17.53
CA LEU A 236 18.51 -26.24 18.66
C LEU A 236 17.64 -25.99 19.90
N THR A 237 16.43 -25.47 19.71
CA THR A 237 15.45 -25.28 20.79
C THR A 237 15.07 -26.60 21.45
N GLN A 238 14.76 -27.62 20.65
CA GLN A 238 14.38 -28.94 21.16
C GLN A 238 15.53 -29.59 21.94
N GLU A 239 16.75 -29.51 21.39
CA GLU A 239 17.94 -30.04 22.06
C GLU A 239 18.21 -29.33 23.39
N TYR A 240 18.12 -27.99 23.43
CA TYR A 240 18.26 -27.23 24.67
C TYR A 240 17.28 -27.69 25.74
N TRP A 241 16.00 -27.78 25.40
CA TRP A 241 14.95 -28.16 26.35
C TRP A 241 15.03 -29.62 26.80
N TYR A 242 15.49 -30.51 25.92
CA TYR A 242 15.81 -31.89 26.28
C TYR A 242 16.91 -31.96 27.34
N GLN A 243 18.00 -31.19 27.16
CA GLN A 243 19.11 -31.11 28.12
C GLN A 243 18.69 -30.47 29.45
N GLN A 244 17.71 -29.57 29.44
CA GLN A 244 17.15 -28.96 30.66
C GLN A 244 16.08 -29.84 31.35
N HIS A 245 15.84 -31.08 30.88
CA HIS A 245 14.79 -31.97 31.40
C HIS A 245 13.36 -31.37 31.34
N HIS A 246 13.10 -30.50 30.37
CA HIS A 246 11.82 -29.82 30.17
C HIS A 246 11.44 -29.83 28.68
N PRO A 247 11.04 -30.99 28.10
CA PRO A 247 10.81 -31.11 26.66
C PRO A 247 9.73 -30.14 26.15
N CYS A 248 9.89 -29.67 24.92
CA CYS A 248 8.92 -28.78 24.27
C CYS A 248 7.52 -29.41 24.24
N SER A 249 6.48 -28.63 24.56
CA SER A 249 5.12 -29.14 24.55
C SER A 249 4.63 -29.43 23.14
N THR A 250 3.88 -30.52 22.98
CA THR A 250 3.17 -30.84 21.72
C THR A 250 1.78 -30.19 21.64
N SER A 251 1.29 -29.61 22.74
CA SER A 251 -0.01 -28.93 22.82
C SER A 251 0.02 -27.55 22.17
N PRO A 252 -1.09 -27.04 21.61
CA PRO A 252 -1.19 -25.66 21.15
C PRO A 252 -1.08 -24.67 22.33
N LEU A 253 -0.92 -23.38 22.00
CA LEU A 253 -0.93 -22.32 23.01
C LEU A 253 -2.32 -22.16 23.63
N PRO A 254 -2.43 -21.91 24.96
CA PRO A 254 -3.71 -21.64 25.59
C PRO A 254 -4.42 -20.43 24.98
N LYS A 255 -5.76 -20.46 24.99
CA LYS A 255 -6.57 -19.33 24.50
C LYS A 255 -6.24 -18.01 25.22
N THR A 256 -5.92 -18.06 26.51
CA THR A 256 -5.52 -16.89 27.33
C THR A 256 -4.22 -16.27 26.85
N VAL A 257 -3.25 -17.07 26.40
CA VAL A 257 -1.97 -16.57 25.88
C VAL A 257 -2.15 -16.07 24.45
N ARG A 258 -2.90 -16.79 23.63
CA ARG A 258 -3.26 -16.38 22.27
C ARG A 258 -4.03 -15.06 22.22
N ALA A 259 -4.79 -14.73 23.26
CA ALA A 259 -5.54 -13.47 23.34
C ALA A 259 -4.63 -12.24 23.38
N TYR A 260 -3.36 -12.38 23.78
CA TYR A 260 -2.37 -11.30 23.69
C TYR A 260 -1.84 -11.09 22.27
N SER A 261 -2.03 -12.05 21.36
CA SER A 261 -1.36 -11.98 20.07
C SER A 261 -2.04 -11.03 19.10
N ARG A 262 -1.22 -10.21 18.41
CA ARG A 262 -1.63 -9.47 17.22
C ARG A 262 -1.81 -10.35 15.98
N TRP A 263 -1.40 -11.62 16.06
CA TRP A 263 -1.54 -12.64 15.02
C TRP A 263 -2.61 -13.67 15.42
N SER A 264 -3.48 -14.05 14.47
CA SER A 264 -4.40 -15.17 14.64
C SER A 264 -4.84 -15.73 13.29
N LEU A 265 -4.54 -17.02 13.06
CA LEU A 265 -5.08 -17.80 11.94
C LEU A 265 -6.58 -18.06 12.07
N ASN A 266 -7.04 -18.32 13.30
CA ASN A 266 -8.43 -18.62 13.64
C ASN A 266 -9.03 -17.40 14.34
N ARG A 267 -9.32 -16.36 13.58
CA ARG A 267 -10.21 -15.29 14.02
C ARG A 267 -11.61 -15.89 14.13
N ALA A 268 -11.92 -16.46 15.29
CA ALA A 268 -13.25 -16.97 15.60
C ALA A 268 -14.29 -15.86 15.34
N THR A 269 -15.24 -16.15 14.45
CA THR A 269 -16.59 -15.55 14.37
C THR A 269 -16.63 -14.02 14.41
N ILE A 270 -16.21 -13.40 13.31
CA ILE A 270 -16.73 -12.09 12.84
C ILE A 270 -17.13 -12.35 11.38
N PRO A 271 -18.34 -11.94 10.93
CA PRO A 271 -19.04 -12.60 9.83
C PRO A 271 -18.37 -12.40 8.48
N HIS A 272 -18.71 -13.31 7.56
CA HIS A 272 -18.39 -13.49 6.14
C HIS A 272 -17.74 -12.32 5.34
N PRO A 273 -17.05 -12.61 4.20
CA PRO A 273 -16.82 -11.63 3.14
C PRO A 273 -18.06 -10.77 2.94
N LEU A 274 -17.94 -9.44 3.10
CA LEU A 274 -19.07 -8.48 3.10
C LEU A 274 -20.37 -9.17 3.51
N ALA A 275 -20.46 -9.57 4.79
CA ALA A 275 -21.50 -10.47 5.26
C ALA A 275 -22.86 -10.10 4.70
N LEU A 276 -23.36 -10.93 3.76
CA LEU A 276 -24.54 -10.58 2.99
C LEU A 276 -25.70 -10.39 3.95
N PRO A 277 -26.42 -9.25 3.88
CA PRO A 277 -27.69 -9.16 4.56
C PRO A 277 -28.53 -10.32 4.03
N THR A 278 -29.05 -11.17 4.92
CA THR A 278 -29.86 -12.32 4.54
C THR A 278 -31.31 -12.00 4.87
N PRO A 279 -32.24 -11.95 3.88
CA PRO A 279 -32.03 -12.07 2.44
C PRO A 279 -31.33 -10.85 1.81
N PRO A 280 -30.64 -11.00 0.65
CA PRO A 280 -29.97 -9.89 -0.03
C PRO A 280 -30.99 -8.82 -0.40
N ARG A 281 -30.70 -7.59 0.00
CA ARG A 281 -31.63 -6.46 -0.12
C ARG A 281 -31.45 -5.65 -1.39
N LEU A 282 -30.35 -5.89 -2.11
CA LEU A 282 -30.04 -5.30 -3.40
C LEU A 282 -29.74 -6.40 -4.42
N THR A 283 -29.94 -6.09 -5.70
CA THR A 283 -29.56 -6.97 -6.81
C THR A 283 -29.03 -6.15 -7.96
N VAL A 284 -27.95 -6.61 -8.57
CA VAL A 284 -27.39 -5.98 -9.77
C VAL A 284 -28.18 -6.47 -10.98
N TYR A 285 -28.70 -5.55 -11.77
CA TYR A 285 -29.26 -5.84 -13.09
C TYR A 285 -28.30 -5.35 -14.17
N ALA A 286 -28.08 -6.19 -15.19
CA ALA A 286 -27.17 -5.90 -16.29
C ALA A 286 -27.91 -5.93 -17.64
N ARG A 287 -27.52 -5.03 -18.55
CA ARG A 287 -27.87 -5.07 -19.98
C ARG A 287 -26.61 -4.94 -20.81
N ARG A 288 -26.41 -5.85 -21.75
CA ARG A 288 -25.34 -5.76 -22.75
C ARG A 288 -25.81 -4.99 -23.98
N CYS A 289 -25.02 -4.00 -24.39
CA CYS A 289 -25.17 -3.22 -25.61
C CYS A 289 -23.96 -3.50 -26.51
N PRO A 290 -24.11 -4.25 -27.62
CA PRO A 290 -23.02 -4.49 -28.56
C PRO A 290 -22.55 -3.17 -29.20
N MET A 291 -21.27 -2.81 -29.03
CA MET A 291 -20.74 -1.55 -29.54
C MET A 291 -19.22 -1.64 -29.73
N LYS A 292 -18.74 -1.21 -30.90
CA LYS A 292 -17.30 -0.97 -31.10
C LYS A 292 -16.96 0.42 -30.57
N ILE A 293 -16.13 0.49 -29.55
CA ILE A 293 -15.63 1.73 -28.98
C ILE A 293 -14.11 1.64 -28.85
N SER A 294 -13.40 2.68 -29.28
CA SER A 294 -11.98 2.82 -28.97
C SER A 294 -11.79 3.50 -27.61
N ILE A 295 -10.64 3.29 -26.99
CA ILE A 295 -10.30 3.91 -25.70
C ILE A 295 -10.37 5.44 -25.76
N ASP A 296 -10.00 6.03 -26.89
CA ASP A 296 -10.03 7.49 -27.08
C ASP A 296 -11.47 8.03 -27.19
N GLN A 297 -12.41 7.24 -27.70
CA GLN A 297 -13.82 7.62 -27.80
C GLN A 297 -14.56 7.61 -26.45
N GLY A 298 -13.94 7.10 -25.38
CA GLY A 298 -14.54 7.08 -24.05
C GLY A 298 -14.91 8.47 -23.53
N ILE A 299 -14.15 9.51 -23.90
CA ILE A 299 -14.42 10.90 -23.48
C ILE A 299 -15.71 11.44 -24.11
N ASP A 300 -15.91 11.17 -25.41
CA ASP A 300 -17.08 11.64 -26.16
C ASP A 300 -18.35 10.94 -25.64
N LEU A 301 -18.23 9.65 -25.31
CA LEU A 301 -19.33 8.89 -24.71
C LEU A 301 -19.64 9.40 -23.30
N PHE A 302 -18.61 9.63 -22.47
CA PHE A 302 -18.79 10.19 -21.14
C PHE A 302 -19.48 11.55 -21.20
N GLN A 303 -19.02 12.44 -22.08
CA GLN A 303 -19.62 13.76 -22.28
C GLN A 303 -21.09 13.65 -22.71
N THR A 304 -21.42 12.70 -23.58
CA THR A 304 -22.79 12.48 -24.07
C THR A 304 -23.73 11.99 -22.95
N LEU A 305 -23.23 11.12 -22.07
CA LEU A 305 -24.08 10.47 -21.05
C LEU A 305 -24.11 11.23 -19.72
N PHE A 306 -22.97 11.82 -19.32
CA PHE A 306 -22.74 12.34 -17.97
C PHE A 306 -22.08 13.73 -17.95
N GLY A 307 -21.90 14.37 -19.11
CA GLY A 307 -21.17 15.65 -19.22
C GLY A 307 -21.79 16.82 -18.46
N ASP A 308 -23.07 16.74 -18.11
CA ASP A 308 -23.80 17.77 -17.35
C ASP A 308 -24.08 17.36 -15.89
N ALA A 309 -23.63 16.18 -15.47
CA ALA A 309 -23.92 15.64 -14.15
C ALA A 309 -23.20 16.41 -13.04
N GLN A 310 -23.96 16.85 -12.02
CA GLN A 310 -23.43 17.58 -10.87
C GLN A 310 -22.57 16.72 -9.93
N ALA A 311 -22.64 15.40 -10.06
CA ALA A 311 -21.71 14.49 -9.42
C ALA A 311 -21.48 13.30 -10.35
N SER A 312 -20.23 13.00 -10.67
CA SER A 312 -19.90 11.94 -11.63
C SER A 312 -18.52 11.36 -11.39
N PHE A 313 -18.32 10.16 -11.93
CA PHE A 313 -17.05 9.46 -11.85
C PHE A 313 -16.74 8.73 -13.16
N TRP A 314 -15.46 8.57 -13.43
CA TRP A 314 -14.95 7.71 -14.49
C TRP A 314 -13.66 7.05 -14.01
N LEU A 315 -13.72 5.75 -13.73
CA LEU A 315 -12.57 4.89 -13.45
C LEU A 315 -12.07 4.36 -14.78
N ASP A 316 -10.89 4.79 -15.20
CA ASP A 316 -10.49 4.71 -16.59
C ASP A 316 -9.21 3.90 -16.81
N SER A 317 -9.35 2.83 -17.59
CA SER A 317 -8.20 2.12 -18.16
C SER A 317 -7.76 2.81 -19.44
N ALA A 318 -7.27 4.05 -19.33
CA ALA A 318 -6.83 4.86 -20.49
C ALA A 318 -5.66 4.22 -21.25
N ARG A 319 -4.99 3.23 -20.65
CA ARG A 319 -4.18 2.23 -21.36
C ARG A 319 -4.61 0.83 -20.92
N PRO A 320 -4.79 -0.12 -21.84
CA PRO A 320 -5.05 -1.50 -21.48
C PRO A 320 -3.88 -2.08 -20.70
N HIS A 321 -4.17 -2.93 -19.73
CA HIS A 321 -3.14 -3.73 -19.11
C HIS A 321 -2.63 -4.77 -20.13
N PRO A 322 -1.31 -5.02 -20.24
CA PRO A 322 -0.77 -5.97 -21.21
C PRO A 322 -1.24 -7.41 -20.99
N THR A 323 -1.74 -7.72 -19.79
CA THR A 323 -2.25 -9.04 -19.41
C THR A 323 -3.63 -8.90 -18.75
N GLY A 324 -4.70 -8.99 -19.55
CA GLY A 324 -6.08 -9.14 -19.07
C GLY A 324 -7.11 -8.19 -19.70
N PRO A 325 -8.41 -8.47 -19.48
CA PRO A 325 -9.50 -7.64 -19.99
C PRO A 325 -9.48 -6.26 -19.34
N SER A 326 -9.55 -5.21 -20.16
CA SER A 326 -9.46 -3.82 -19.70
C SER A 326 -10.84 -3.18 -19.73
N PHE A 327 -11.28 -2.69 -18.58
CA PHE A 327 -12.56 -2.03 -18.42
C PHE A 327 -12.40 -0.57 -18.01
N SER A 328 -13.26 0.30 -18.52
CA SER A 328 -13.49 1.62 -17.94
C SER A 328 -14.92 1.67 -17.39
N TYR A 329 -15.10 2.23 -16.19
CA TYR A 329 -16.40 2.35 -15.53
C TYR A 329 -16.75 3.82 -15.39
N MET A 330 -17.94 4.23 -15.80
CA MET A 330 -18.40 5.60 -15.70
C MET A 330 -19.84 5.68 -15.25
N GLY A 331 -20.19 6.75 -14.54
CA GLY A 331 -21.55 6.97 -14.09
C GLY A 331 -21.71 8.36 -13.48
N ASP A 332 -22.96 8.76 -13.30
CA ASP A 332 -23.30 9.86 -12.41
C ASP A 332 -23.58 9.32 -10.99
N LEU A 333 -23.62 10.23 -10.03
CA LEU A 333 -23.86 9.95 -8.61
C LEU A 333 -25.11 10.70 -8.11
N THR A 334 -25.96 11.15 -9.04
CA THR A 334 -27.12 12.02 -8.82
C THR A 334 -28.43 11.25 -8.65
N SER A 335 -28.39 9.91 -8.68
CA SER A 335 -29.57 9.07 -8.42
C SER A 335 -30.15 9.35 -7.02
N PRO A 336 -31.49 9.35 -6.84
CA PRO A 336 -32.09 9.39 -5.50
C PRO A 336 -31.63 8.25 -4.58
N GLY A 337 -31.25 7.11 -5.16
CA GLY A 337 -30.72 5.92 -4.47
C GLY A 337 -29.21 5.95 -4.21
N SER A 338 -28.50 6.95 -4.72
CA SER A 338 -27.07 7.18 -4.50
C SER A 338 -26.85 8.06 -3.25
N ILE A 339 -25.70 7.85 -2.61
CA ILE A 339 -25.20 8.71 -1.53
C ILE A 339 -23.73 9.06 -1.80
N THR A 340 -23.30 10.22 -1.33
CA THR A 340 -21.88 10.58 -1.18
C THR A 340 -21.55 10.67 0.30
N VAL A 341 -20.45 10.05 0.71
CA VAL A 341 -19.92 10.01 2.06
C VAL A 341 -18.64 10.82 2.08
N ARG A 342 -18.54 11.80 2.99
CA ARG A 342 -17.30 12.55 3.24
C ARG A 342 -16.80 12.29 4.66
N TYR A 343 -15.49 12.19 4.80
CA TYR A 343 -14.83 12.00 6.08
C TYR A 343 -13.86 13.14 6.37
N ASP A 344 -13.97 13.69 7.59
CA ASP A 344 -13.01 14.62 8.18
C ASP A 344 -12.29 13.87 9.32
N ALA A 345 -11.03 13.54 9.13
CA ALA A 345 -10.21 12.78 10.07
C ALA A 345 -9.86 13.60 11.32
N HIS A 346 -9.82 14.93 11.22
CA HIS A 346 -9.56 15.81 12.35
C HIS A 346 -10.77 15.86 13.28
N ARG A 347 -11.97 16.08 12.73
CA ARG A 347 -13.22 16.11 13.49
C ARG A 347 -13.75 14.72 13.81
N ARG A 348 -13.16 13.67 13.20
CA ARG A 348 -13.64 12.29 13.24
C ARG A 348 -15.14 12.22 12.93
N CYS A 349 -15.54 12.90 11.87
CA CYS A 349 -16.94 13.09 11.51
C CYS A 349 -17.19 12.60 10.09
N VAL A 350 -18.25 11.81 9.93
CA VAL A 350 -18.73 11.34 8.64
C VAL A 350 -19.97 12.13 8.25
N GLN A 351 -19.97 12.67 7.04
CA GLN A 351 -21.12 13.33 6.44
C GLN A 351 -21.71 12.47 5.33
N VAL A 352 -23.03 12.32 5.32
CA VAL A 352 -23.77 11.62 4.28
C VAL A 352 -24.60 12.64 3.50
N LEU A 353 -24.35 12.70 2.20
CA LEU A 353 -24.95 13.64 1.26
C LEU A 353 -25.78 12.88 0.23
N LYS A 354 -26.88 13.50 -0.21
CA LYS A 354 -27.72 13.01 -1.31
C LYS A 354 -27.88 14.06 -2.39
N SER A 355 -28.23 13.61 -3.60
CA SER A 355 -28.62 14.52 -4.67
C SER A 355 -29.92 15.25 -4.31
N GLY A 356 -29.83 16.57 -4.17
CA GLY A 356 -30.96 17.48 -4.13
C GLY A 356 -31.38 17.92 -5.55
N ALA A 357 -32.17 18.99 -5.63
CA ALA A 357 -32.70 19.50 -6.91
C ALA A 357 -31.59 20.09 -7.81
N THR A 358 -30.58 20.73 -7.21
CA THR A 358 -29.46 21.37 -7.93
C THR A 358 -28.09 21.16 -7.28
N THR A 359 -28.03 20.61 -6.07
CA THR A 359 -26.80 20.45 -5.26
C THR A 359 -26.75 19.09 -4.58
N LEU A 360 -25.60 18.73 -3.99
CA LEU A 360 -25.53 17.65 -3.00
C LEU A 360 -25.81 18.23 -1.62
N ASP A 361 -26.90 17.76 -1.00
CA ASP A 361 -27.36 18.27 0.28
C ASP A 361 -26.92 17.32 1.39
N THR A 362 -26.38 17.87 2.48
CA THR A 362 -26.04 17.07 3.66
C THR A 362 -27.32 16.61 4.33
N VAL A 363 -27.55 15.30 4.32
CA VAL A 363 -28.72 14.68 4.96
C VAL A 363 -28.37 14.28 6.39
N GLU A 364 -27.11 13.93 6.64
CA GLU A 364 -26.66 13.49 7.95
C GLU A 364 -25.20 13.87 8.22
N SER A 365 -24.89 14.20 9.46
CA SER A 365 -23.52 14.42 9.94
C SER A 365 -23.34 13.69 11.28
N CYS A 366 -22.46 12.69 11.29
CA CYS A 366 -22.30 11.74 12.38
C CYS A 366 -20.87 11.78 12.92
N PRO A 367 -20.61 12.26 14.15
CA PRO A 367 -19.34 12.02 14.80
C PRO A 367 -19.15 10.51 15.06
N LEU A 368 -17.94 10.01 14.83
CA LEU A 368 -17.60 8.62 15.14
C LEU A 368 -17.60 8.39 16.66
N ARG A 369 -18.07 7.21 17.08
CA ARG A 369 -18.03 6.79 18.50
C ARG A 369 -16.58 6.66 18.99
N PRO A 370 -16.32 6.86 20.29
CA PRO A 370 -15.04 6.50 20.89
C PRO A 370 -14.68 5.04 20.55
N GLY A 371 -13.48 4.82 20.01
CA GLY A 371 -12.99 3.49 19.61
C GLY A 371 -13.41 2.98 18.23
N ALA A 372 -14.41 3.60 17.57
CA ALA A 372 -14.74 3.28 16.17
C ALA A 372 -13.79 4.01 15.20
N SER A 373 -13.55 3.48 14.01
CA SER A 373 -12.77 4.13 12.95
C SER A 373 -13.61 4.33 11.68
N PHE A 374 -13.15 5.21 10.79
CA PHE A 374 -13.75 5.34 9.46
C PHE A 374 -13.73 4.02 8.69
N TRP A 375 -12.70 3.19 8.91
CA TRP A 375 -12.63 1.84 8.35
C TRP A 375 -13.79 0.95 8.80
N THR A 376 -14.07 0.90 10.10
CA THR A 376 -15.21 0.13 10.63
C THR A 376 -16.56 0.67 10.16
N TRP A 377 -16.67 1.99 9.98
CA TRP A 377 -17.86 2.63 9.43
C TRP A 377 -18.08 2.24 7.96
N LEU A 378 -17.03 2.34 7.13
CA LEU A 378 -17.07 2.00 5.71
C LEU A 378 -17.34 0.51 5.50
N ASP A 379 -16.79 -0.35 6.36
CA ASP A 379 -17.06 -1.78 6.35
C ASP A 379 -18.54 -2.11 6.61
N GLY A 380 -19.14 -1.47 7.62
CA GLY A 380 -20.56 -1.62 7.92
C GLY A 380 -21.46 -1.21 6.74
N LEU A 381 -21.12 -0.13 6.03
CA LEU A 381 -21.84 0.30 4.83
C LEU A 381 -21.65 -0.70 3.68
N CYS A 382 -20.41 -1.06 3.35
CA CYS A 382 -20.10 -1.99 2.27
C CYS A 382 -20.78 -3.35 2.47
N SER A 383 -20.83 -3.84 3.71
CA SER A 383 -21.48 -5.12 4.04
C SER A 383 -22.98 -5.09 3.76
N GLN A 384 -23.66 -3.96 4.03
CA GLN A 384 -25.09 -3.83 3.77
C GLN A 384 -25.45 -3.73 2.28
N ILE A 385 -24.52 -3.25 1.43
CA ILE A 385 -24.78 -3.12 -0.01
C ILE A 385 -24.31 -4.33 -0.83
N ALA A 386 -23.82 -5.38 -0.18
CA ALA A 386 -23.29 -6.56 -0.84
C ALA A 386 -24.37 -7.35 -1.60
N THR A 387 -23.96 -7.98 -2.72
CA THR A 387 -24.84 -8.74 -3.62
C THR A 387 -24.19 -10.05 -4.06
N GLU A 388 -24.98 -11.09 -4.31
CA GLU A 388 -24.48 -12.40 -4.79
C GLU A 388 -24.51 -12.52 -6.32
N ASP A 389 -25.68 -12.30 -6.92
CA ASP A 389 -25.91 -12.59 -8.33
C ASP A 389 -26.29 -11.36 -9.15
N VAL A 390 -25.81 -11.37 -10.40
CA VAL A 390 -26.22 -10.42 -11.44
C VAL A 390 -27.41 -11.01 -12.20
N GLN A 391 -28.46 -10.23 -12.35
CA GLN A 391 -29.61 -10.57 -13.19
C GLN A 391 -29.52 -9.85 -14.54
N TRP A 392 -29.77 -10.56 -15.63
CA TRP A 392 -29.85 -9.92 -16.95
C TRP A 392 -31.26 -9.39 -17.18
N TRP A 393 -31.36 -8.16 -17.71
CA TRP A 393 -32.64 -7.62 -18.20
C TRP A 393 -33.16 -8.46 -19.37
N ASP A 394 -32.25 -8.95 -20.21
CA ASP A 394 -32.53 -9.90 -21.28
C ASP A 394 -32.31 -11.32 -20.75
N LYS A 395 -33.42 -12.05 -20.53
CA LYS A 395 -33.39 -13.42 -20.00
C LYS A 395 -32.69 -14.44 -20.90
N THR A 396 -32.40 -14.11 -22.15
CA THR A 396 -31.62 -14.98 -23.04
C THR A 396 -30.13 -14.99 -22.69
N GLN A 397 -29.65 -14.01 -21.93
CA GLN A 397 -28.28 -13.94 -21.47
C GLN A 397 -28.13 -14.73 -20.17
N THR A 398 -27.30 -15.76 -20.20
CA THR A 398 -27.01 -16.64 -19.05
C THR A 398 -25.53 -16.64 -18.67
N GLN A 399 -24.70 -15.94 -19.43
CA GLN A 399 -23.27 -15.85 -19.19
C GLN A 399 -22.96 -15.02 -17.93
N PRO A 400 -21.95 -15.42 -17.13
CA PRO A 400 -21.52 -14.62 -15.99
C PRO A 400 -20.96 -13.27 -16.46
N LEU A 401 -21.28 -12.21 -15.73
CA LEU A 401 -20.78 -10.88 -16.03
C LEU A 401 -19.31 -10.75 -15.57
N ASP A 402 -18.39 -10.70 -16.53
CA ASP A 402 -16.96 -10.65 -16.25
C ASP A 402 -16.40 -9.22 -16.07
N CYS A 403 -17.18 -8.28 -15.55
CA CYS A 403 -16.67 -6.96 -15.16
C CYS A 403 -16.24 -6.93 -13.68
N GLY A 404 -15.18 -6.19 -13.37
CA GLY A 404 -14.63 -6.11 -12.01
C GLY A 404 -15.43 -5.19 -11.08
N PHE A 405 -16.16 -4.23 -11.64
CA PHE A 405 -17.07 -3.36 -10.89
C PHE A 405 -18.51 -3.53 -11.37
N GLN A 406 -19.39 -3.92 -10.45
CA GLN A 406 -20.82 -4.23 -10.68
C GLN A 406 -21.75 -3.25 -9.93
N GLY A 407 -21.29 -2.01 -9.72
CA GLY A 407 -21.85 -1.11 -8.73
C GLY A 407 -21.22 -1.32 -7.36
N GLY A 408 -21.48 -0.39 -6.44
CA GLY A 408 -20.88 -0.34 -5.11
C GLY A 408 -20.26 1.01 -4.80
N MET A 409 -19.28 1.03 -3.89
CA MET A 409 -18.62 2.27 -3.47
C MET A 409 -17.49 2.63 -4.45
N VAL A 410 -17.49 3.86 -4.95
CA VAL A 410 -16.39 4.46 -5.73
C VAL A 410 -15.88 5.69 -5.01
N GLY A 411 -14.57 5.93 -4.98
CA GLY A 411 -14.07 7.09 -4.26
C GLY A 411 -12.57 7.17 -4.11
N ILE A 412 -12.17 8.03 -3.19
CA ILE A 412 -10.80 8.37 -2.86
C ILE A 412 -10.64 8.51 -1.35
N MET A 413 -9.52 8.03 -0.84
CA MET A 413 -9.10 8.16 0.55
C MET A 413 -7.71 8.78 0.59
N GLY A 414 -7.57 9.88 1.31
CA GLY A 414 -6.32 10.61 1.46
C GLY A 414 -5.36 9.99 2.44
N TYR A 415 -4.08 10.34 2.28
CA TYR A 415 -2.98 9.82 3.07
C TYR A 415 -3.16 10.08 4.56
N ASP A 416 -3.74 11.22 4.94
CA ASP A 416 -3.91 11.65 6.33
C ASP A 416 -4.93 10.82 7.13
N VAL A 417 -5.58 9.81 6.51
CA VAL A 417 -6.36 8.77 7.21
C VAL A 417 -5.45 7.72 7.89
N HIS A 418 -4.14 7.73 7.60
CA HIS A 418 -3.18 6.78 8.17
C HIS A 418 -3.16 6.66 9.71
N PRO A 419 -3.49 7.69 10.54
CA PRO A 419 -3.47 7.55 12.01
C PRO A 419 -4.50 6.55 12.52
N GLU A 420 -5.62 6.39 11.82
CA GLU A 420 -6.63 5.37 12.14
C GLU A 420 -6.21 3.96 11.75
N THR A 421 -5.09 3.84 11.03
CA THR A 421 -4.56 2.59 10.51
C THR A 421 -3.34 2.13 11.30
N LEU A 422 -2.36 3.03 11.45
CA LEU A 422 -1.08 2.74 12.10
C LEU A 422 -1.12 2.93 13.63
N GLY A 423 -2.20 3.55 14.13
CA GLY A 423 -2.28 4.07 15.50
C GLY A 423 -1.56 5.41 15.63
N GLN A 424 -1.79 6.14 16.74
CA GLN A 424 -1.00 7.31 17.11
C GLN A 424 0.30 6.81 17.76
N PRO A 425 1.47 6.99 17.14
CA PRO A 425 2.73 6.66 17.77
C PRO A 425 2.95 7.52 19.02
N HIS A 426 3.63 6.97 20.02
CA HIS A 426 4.00 7.73 21.22
C HIS A 426 4.80 8.98 20.82
N GLY A 427 4.29 10.16 21.18
CA GLY A 427 4.98 11.45 21.03
C GLY A 427 4.72 12.24 19.74
N THR A 428 4.03 11.69 18.73
CA THR A 428 3.60 12.50 17.57
C THR A 428 2.17 12.98 17.78
N THR A 429 2.03 14.15 18.38
CA THR A 429 0.80 14.93 18.27
C THR A 429 0.80 15.51 16.86
N PHE A 430 -0.22 15.20 16.03
CA PHE A 430 -0.52 16.09 14.90
C PHE A 430 -0.59 17.50 15.47
N LEU A 431 0.19 18.43 14.91
CA LEU A 431 0.05 19.82 15.30
C LEU A 431 -1.44 20.16 15.19
N PRO A 432 -2.07 20.65 16.27
CA PRO A 432 -3.43 21.12 16.15
C PRO A 432 -3.45 22.16 15.04
N PRO A 433 -4.49 22.18 14.18
CA PRO A 433 -4.56 23.16 13.11
C PRO A 433 -4.40 24.56 13.72
N PRO A 434 -3.71 25.48 13.02
CA PRO A 434 -3.47 26.81 13.54
C PRO A 434 -4.78 27.48 13.96
N VAL A 435 -4.74 28.26 15.04
CA VAL A 435 -5.92 28.96 15.58
C VAL A 435 -6.55 29.80 14.47
N GLY A 436 -7.82 29.53 14.15
CA GLY A 436 -8.55 30.18 13.05
C GLY A 436 -8.61 29.38 11.72
N PHE A 437 -8.04 28.18 11.65
CA PHE A 437 -8.18 27.29 10.49
C PHE A 437 -9.65 26.92 10.26
N GLN A 438 -10.21 27.37 9.13
CA GLN A 438 -11.62 27.13 8.79
C GLN A 438 -11.90 25.75 8.17
N GLY A 439 -10.91 24.85 8.11
CA GLY A 439 -11.03 23.57 7.40
C GLY A 439 -10.71 23.71 5.91
N SER A 440 -10.21 22.63 5.30
CA SER A 440 -10.17 22.51 3.84
C SER A 440 -11.57 22.15 3.34
N SER A 441 -11.97 22.68 2.19
CA SER A 441 -13.17 22.21 1.48
C SER A 441 -13.01 20.79 0.91
N VAL A 442 -11.76 20.31 0.84
CA VAL A 442 -11.42 18.97 0.38
C VAL A 442 -11.50 18.01 1.58
N PRO A 443 -12.35 16.96 1.51
CA PRO A 443 -12.44 15.97 2.58
C PRO A 443 -11.19 15.08 2.64
N ASP A 444 -10.91 14.48 3.79
CA ASP A 444 -9.81 13.51 3.96
C ASP A 444 -10.13 12.18 3.29
N ALA A 445 -11.42 11.83 3.14
CA ALA A 445 -11.88 10.76 2.25
C ALA A 445 -13.27 11.09 1.70
N THR A 446 -13.57 10.65 0.47
CA THR A 446 -14.90 10.74 -0.11
C THR A 446 -15.22 9.51 -0.95
N PHE A 447 -16.35 8.86 -0.66
CA PHE A 447 -16.85 7.70 -1.39
C PHE A 447 -18.32 7.88 -1.74
N ALA A 448 -18.74 7.43 -2.91
CA ALA A 448 -20.12 7.47 -3.33
C ALA A 448 -20.62 6.09 -3.74
N LEU A 449 -21.90 5.83 -3.48
CA LEU A 449 -22.58 4.63 -3.95
C LEU A 449 -22.99 4.82 -5.41
N ALA A 450 -22.27 4.17 -6.32
CA ALA A 450 -22.71 4.10 -7.72
C ALA A 450 -23.77 2.99 -7.85
N ASP A 451 -25.03 3.41 -7.77
CA ASP A 451 -26.20 2.55 -7.99
C ASP A 451 -26.53 2.35 -9.48
N ARG A 452 -25.90 3.13 -10.37
CA ARG A 452 -25.94 2.92 -11.82
C ARG A 452 -24.59 3.25 -12.44
N CYS A 453 -24.14 2.43 -13.39
CA CYS A 453 -22.91 2.68 -14.11
C CYS A 453 -22.90 2.02 -15.49
N VAL A 454 -22.00 2.53 -16.33
CA VAL A 454 -21.69 2.03 -17.67
C VAL A 454 -20.28 1.46 -17.62
N ALA A 455 -20.16 0.16 -17.90
CA ALA A 455 -18.88 -0.53 -18.02
C ALA A 455 -18.52 -0.73 -19.49
N LEU A 456 -17.40 -0.12 -19.92
CA LEU A 456 -16.85 -0.26 -21.25
C LEU A 456 -15.85 -1.41 -21.26
N ALA A 457 -16.13 -2.48 -22.01
CA ALA A 457 -15.18 -3.57 -22.24
C ALA A 457 -14.39 -3.29 -23.52
N HIS A 458 -13.15 -2.85 -23.39
CA HIS A 458 -12.32 -2.41 -24.51
C HIS A 458 -11.92 -3.55 -25.46
N ASP A 459 -11.83 -4.77 -24.92
CA ASP A 459 -11.45 -6.00 -25.62
C ASP A 459 -12.64 -6.77 -26.20
N HIS A 460 -13.77 -6.79 -25.50
CA HIS A 460 -14.97 -7.51 -25.92
C HIS A 460 -15.91 -6.72 -26.84
N GLN A 461 -15.57 -5.47 -27.17
CA GLN A 461 -16.39 -4.56 -28.00
C GLN A 461 -17.87 -4.55 -27.55
N ALA A 462 -18.06 -4.34 -26.26
CA ALA A 462 -19.37 -4.29 -25.64
C ALA A 462 -19.42 -3.24 -24.53
N VAL A 463 -20.59 -2.65 -24.36
CA VAL A 463 -20.91 -1.77 -23.24
C VAL A 463 -21.94 -2.48 -22.36
N TYR A 464 -21.72 -2.48 -21.06
CA TYR A 464 -22.66 -3.03 -20.09
C TYR A 464 -23.28 -1.89 -19.28
N LEU A 465 -24.61 -1.89 -19.19
CA LEU A 465 -25.38 -0.99 -18.33
C LEU A 465 -25.71 -1.75 -17.06
N LEU A 466 -25.28 -1.25 -15.92
CA LEU A 466 -25.41 -1.90 -14.62
C LEU A 466 -26.23 -1.01 -13.70
N THR A 467 -27.22 -1.59 -13.03
CA THR A 467 -28.10 -0.89 -12.07
C THR A 467 -28.30 -1.73 -10.82
N LEU A 468 -28.15 -1.12 -9.65
CA LEU A 468 -28.32 -1.72 -8.34
C LEU A 468 -29.74 -1.45 -7.84
N VAL A 469 -30.57 -2.49 -7.80
CA VAL A 469 -32.00 -2.40 -7.51
C VAL A 469 -32.30 -2.84 -6.09
N SER A 470 -33.04 -2.02 -5.35
CA SER A 470 -33.48 -2.31 -3.97
C SER A 470 -34.76 -3.13 -3.92
N HIS A 471 -34.78 -4.11 -3.01
CA HIS A 471 -35.94 -4.96 -2.71
C HIS A 471 -36.63 -4.58 -1.40
N ALA A 472 -36.25 -3.45 -0.79
CA ALA A 472 -36.86 -3.00 0.44
C ALA A 472 -38.39 -2.83 0.27
N SER A 473 -39.16 -3.41 1.21
CA SER A 473 -40.61 -3.34 1.19
C SER A 473 -41.07 -1.88 1.29
N SER A 474 -42.03 -1.50 0.45
CA SER A 474 -42.65 -0.17 0.34
C SER A 474 -43.46 0.28 1.58
N SER A 475 -43.16 -0.24 2.77
CA SER A 475 -43.80 0.06 4.05
C SER A 475 -42.98 1.01 4.94
N ALA A 476 -41.95 1.67 4.40
CA ALA A 476 -41.04 2.55 5.16
C ALA A 476 -41.44 4.04 5.17
N SER A 477 -42.67 4.40 4.81
CA SER A 477 -43.12 5.81 4.87
C SER A 477 -43.34 6.36 6.29
N ASN A 478 -43.14 5.55 7.36
CA ASN A 478 -43.47 5.92 8.74
C ASN A 478 -42.29 6.00 9.72
N LEU A 479 -41.02 5.90 9.28
CA LEU A 479 -39.86 5.96 10.20
C LEU A 479 -39.06 7.28 10.14
N VAL A 480 -39.45 8.25 9.30
CA VAL A 480 -38.70 9.52 9.15
C VAL A 480 -39.02 10.52 10.28
N ASN A 481 -40.08 10.30 11.07
CA ASN A 481 -40.48 11.23 12.14
C ASN A 481 -40.43 10.55 13.51
N ASN A 482 -39.23 10.40 14.10
CA ASN A 482 -38.97 10.55 15.54
C ASN A 482 -37.59 10.01 15.95
N SER A 483 -36.55 10.84 15.85
CA SER A 483 -35.45 10.87 16.83
C SER A 483 -34.58 12.11 16.60
N SER A 484 -34.98 13.22 17.20
CA SER A 484 -34.21 14.48 17.25
C SER A 484 -33.09 14.45 18.29
N THR A 485 -32.45 13.30 18.52
CA THR A 485 -31.30 13.18 19.42
C THR A 485 -30.08 12.74 18.63
N ALA A 486 -29.05 13.60 18.64
CA ALA A 486 -27.74 13.43 18.03
C ALA A 486 -26.92 12.31 18.69
N SER A 487 -27.45 11.10 18.76
CA SER A 487 -26.68 9.93 19.18
C SER A 487 -25.77 9.47 18.04
N PRO A 488 -24.52 9.07 18.32
CA PRO A 488 -23.57 8.70 17.29
C PRO A 488 -24.06 7.46 16.53
N VAL A 489 -24.26 7.62 15.22
CA VAL A 489 -24.83 6.60 14.33
C VAL A 489 -23.71 5.73 13.77
N ASP A 490 -23.77 4.43 14.04
CA ASP A 490 -22.84 3.43 13.52
C ASP A 490 -23.56 2.62 12.44
N PRO A 491 -23.09 2.58 11.18
CA PRO A 491 -23.65 1.78 10.10
C PRO A 491 -23.83 0.31 10.49
N CYS A 492 -22.97 -0.24 11.35
CA CYS A 492 -23.13 -1.61 11.85
C CYS A 492 -24.38 -1.80 12.72
N SER A 493 -24.95 -0.71 13.26
CA SER A 493 -26.09 -0.71 14.16
C SER A 493 -27.39 -0.19 13.54
N ILE A 494 -27.36 0.26 12.29
CA ILE A 494 -28.53 0.82 11.59
C ILE A 494 -28.72 0.20 10.21
N ASN A 495 -29.98 0.10 9.80
CA ASN A 495 -30.35 -0.27 8.45
C ASN A 495 -30.16 0.93 7.51
N CYS A 496 -28.94 1.10 6.97
CA CYS A 496 -28.58 2.19 6.07
C CYS A 496 -29.42 2.20 4.80
N LEU A 497 -29.81 1.01 4.31
CA LEU A 497 -30.60 0.88 3.08
C LEU A 497 -31.97 1.56 3.18
N GLU A 498 -32.68 1.38 4.30
CA GLU A 498 -33.97 2.04 4.54
C GLU A 498 -33.79 3.50 4.97
N ARG A 499 -32.86 3.77 5.89
CA ARG A 499 -32.62 5.12 6.42
C ARG A 499 -32.25 6.10 5.32
N TRP A 500 -31.44 5.66 4.37
CA TRP A 500 -30.97 6.47 3.26
C TRP A 500 -31.52 6.00 1.92
N CYS A 501 -32.59 5.19 1.87
CA CYS A 501 -33.23 4.71 0.64
C CYS A 501 -32.21 4.34 -0.46
N LEU A 502 -31.28 3.43 -0.17
CA LEU A 502 -30.17 3.10 -1.08
C LEU A 502 -30.61 2.17 -2.21
N GLY A 503 -30.08 2.41 -3.40
CA GLY A 503 -30.40 1.66 -4.62
C GLY A 503 -31.66 2.15 -5.33
N MET A 504 -31.78 1.78 -6.61
CA MET A 504 -32.88 2.20 -7.48
C MET A 504 -34.12 1.35 -7.26
N THR A 505 -35.31 1.89 -7.57
CA THR A 505 -36.48 1.05 -7.79
C THR A 505 -36.34 0.26 -9.09
N ARG A 506 -37.03 -0.86 -9.22
CA ARG A 506 -37.00 -1.66 -10.46
C ARG A 506 -37.52 -0.87 -11.68
N ALA A 507 -38.50 0.00 -11.47
CA ALA A 507 -39.06 0.85 -12.52
C ALA A 507 -38.03 1.88 -13.00
N ASP A 508 -37.38 2.60 -12.07
CA ASP A 508 -36.36 3.60 -12.39
C ASP A 508 -35.14 2.96 -13.07
N ALA A 509 -34.69 1.81 -12.57
CA ALA A 509 -33.57 1.06 -13.15
C ALA A 509 -33.86 0.62 -14.59
N SER A 510 -35.08 0.12 -14.86
CA SER A 510 -35.51 -0.23 -16.21
C SER A 510 -35.58 1.00 -17.13
N ALA A 511 -36.17 2.10 -16.64
CA ALA A 511 -36.29 3.34 -17.40
C ALA A 511 -34.92 3.92 -17.76
N TRP A 512 -34.01 4.02 -16.79
CA TRP A 512 -32.64 4.47 -17.00
C TRP A 512 -31.91 3.56 -18.01
N THR A 513 -31.97 2.24 -17.82
CA THR A 513 -31.33 1.27 -18.72
C THR A 513 -31.83 1.38 -20.16
N GLN A 514 -33.12 1.67 -20.37
CA GLN A 514 -33.69 1.86 -21.70
C GLN A 514 -33.26 3.20 -22.32
N ALA A 515 -33.31 4.29 -21.54
CA ALA A 515 -32.92 5.62 -21.99
C ALA A 515 -31.42 5.68 -22.35
N THR A 516 -30.55 5.17 -21.48
CA THR A 516 -29.09 5.15 -21.72
C THR A 516 -28.73 4.27 -22.91
N ALA A 517 -29.37 3.12 -23.09
CA ALA A 517 -29.18 2.30 -24.29
C ALA A 517 -29.60 3.03 -25.57
N ALA A 518 -30.69 3.79 -25.54
CA ALA A 518 -31.13 4.60 -26.68
C ALA A 518 -30.13 5.72 -27.00
N GLN A 519 -29.57 6.39 -25.98
CA GLN A 519 -28.53 7.40 -26.14
C GLN A 519 -27.24 6.80 -26.74
N ILE A 520 -26.81 5.63 -26.28
CA ILE A 520 -25.65 4.90 -26.82
C ILE A 520 -25.88 4.54 -28.29
N ASN A 521 -27.06 4.00 -28.62
CA ASN A 521 -27.40 3.66 -30.00
C ASN A 521 -27.44 4.91 -30.90
N ALA A 522 -27.99 6.03 -30.40
CA ALA A 522 -28.02 7.29 -31.13
C ALA A 522 -26.61 7.86 -31.35
N TRP A 523 -25.74 7.79 -30.33
CA TRP A 523 -24.34 8.17 -30.44
C TRP A 523 -23.62 7.32 -31.51
N GLN A 524 -23.86 6.01 -31.52
CA GLN A 524 -23.29 5.10 -32.52
C GLN A 524 -23.81 5.38 -33.94
N ALA A 525 -25.11 5.66 -34.07
CA ALA A 525 -25.78 5.93 -35.35
C ALA A 525 -25.37 7.27 -35.99
N ARG A 526 -24.96 8.27 -35.18
CA ARG A 526 -24.34 9.51 -35.69
C ARG A 526 -23.04 9.24 -36.47
N GLY A 527 -22.51 8.02 -36.39
CA GLY A 527 -21.37 7.54 -37.13
C GLY A 527 -20.07 8.14 -36.61
N MET A 528 -18.94 7.53 -36.97
CA MET A 528 -17.57 8.02 -36.73
C MET A 528 -17.26 9.36 -37.43
N ARG A 529 -18.22 10.28 -37.53
CA ARG A 529 -18.00 11.64 -38.03
C ARG A 529 -17.41 12.48 -36.92
N LYS A 530 -16.08 12.42 -36.78
CA LYS A 530 -15.19 13.47 -36.23
C LYS A 530 -15.82 14.31 -35.11
N ALA A 531 -16.56 13.68 -34.20
CA ALA A 531 -17.36 14.38 -33.22
C ALA A 531 -16.37 14.81 -32.14
N LEU A 532 -16.39 16.10 -31.82
CA LEU A 532 -15.45 16.78 -30.92
C LEU A 532 -14.03 17.06 -31.46
N GLY A 533 -13.67 16.74 -32.70
CA GLY A 533 -12.44 17.31 -33.29
C GLY A 533 -12.50 18.85 -33.32
N ASP A 534 -13.64 19.39 -33.74
CA ASP A 534 -13.81 20.84 -33.98
C ASP A 534 -14.29 21.61 -32.74
N GLN A 535 -15.08 20.99 -31.84
CA GLN A 535 -15.41 21.61 -30.55
C GLN A 535 -14.26 21.49 -29.53
N SER A 536 -13.48 20.40 -29.55
CA SER A 536 -12.22 20.37 -28.80
C SER A 536 -11.23 21.39 -29.37
N MET A 537 -11.19 21.62 -30.69
CA MET A 537 -10.38 22.70 -31.28
C MET A 537 -10.89 24.10 -30.95
N ALA A 538 -12.20 24.33 -30.90
CA ALA A 538 -12.77 25.63 -30.51
C ALA A 538 -12.62 25.90 -29.00
N LEU A 539 -12.73 24.87 -28.15
CA LEU A 539 -12.41 24.95 -26.72
C LEU A 539 -10.89 25.10 -26.50
N ARG A 540 -10.05 24.45 -27.31
CA ARG A 540 -8.59 24.66 -27.35
C ARG A 540 -8.27 26.12 -27.74
N SER A 541 -8.87 26.64 -28.80
CA SER A 541 -8.57 27.99 -29.32
C SER A 541 -9.11 29.13 -28.45
N SER A 542 -10.22 28.92 -27.73
CA SER A 542 -10.77 29.92 -26.79
C SER A 542 -10.00 30.01 -25.47
N ILE A 543 -9.19 29.01 -25.13
CA ILE A 543 -8.42 28.92 -23.89
C ILE A 543 -6.93 29.24 -24.16
N ASP A 544 -6.41 28.92 -25.36
CA ASP A 544 -5.03 29.24 -25.78
C ASP A 544 -4.72 30.76 -25.88
N SER A 545 -5.70 31.65 -25.76
CA SER A 545 -5.54 33.11 -25.87
C SER A 545 -5.33 33.87 -24.55
N GLN A 546 -5.17 33.19 -23.41
CA GLN A 546 -5.04 33.83 -22.09
C GLN A 546 -3.61 33.73 -21.50
N PRO A 547 -3.17 34.70 -20.67
CA PRO A 547 -1.79 34.80 -20.17
C PRO A 547 -1.47 33.81 -19.03
N SER A 548 -0.19 33.44 -18.91
CA SER A 548 0.34 32.43 -17.97
C SER A 548 0.05 32.73 -16.49
N LEU A 549 -0.48 31.74 -15.76
CA LEU A 549 -0.52 31.74 -14.29
C LEU A 549 0.89 31.62 -13.69
N PRO A 550 1.30 32.50 -12.75
CA PRO A 550 2.49 32.26 -11.95
C PRO A 550 2.22 31.09 -10.99
N LEU A 551 3.08 30.08 -11.04
CA LEU A 551 3.11 29.01 -10.04
C LEU A 551 3.40 29.64 -8.68
N LEU A 552 2.39 29.67 -7.81
CA LEU A 552 2.43 30.40 -6.53
C LEU A 552 3.31 29.71 -5.48
N PHE A 553 3.47 28.39 -5.56
CA PHE A 553 4.34 27.64 -4.64
C PHE A 553 5.09 26.50 -5.34
N THR A 554 6.41 26.63 -5.40
CA THR A 554 7.35 25.52 -5.57
C THR A 554 8.23 25.43 -4.35
N THR A 555 8.41 24.22 -3.82
CA THR A 555 9.44 23.98 -2.81
C THR A 555 10.81 24.48 -3.33
N PRO A 556 11.46 25.41 -2.63
CA PRO A 556 12.79 25.87 -2.99
C PRO A 556 13.79 24.71 -3.03
N PRO A 557 14.70 24.65 -4.03
CA PRO A 557 15.67 23.56 -4.16
C PRO A 557 16.47 23.33 -2.88
N ALA A 558 16.95 24.41 -2.25
CA ALA A 558 17.75 24.34 -1.03
C ALA A 558 17.03 23.69 0.15
N GLN A 559 15.71 23.88 0.28
CA GLN A 559 14.92 23.30 1.37
C GLN A 559 14.67 21.82 1.14
N TYR A 560 14.35 21.44 -0.11
CA TYR A 560 14.19 20.02 -0.46
C TYR A 560 15.51 19.26 -0.27
N VAL A 561 16.62 19.81 -0.75
CA VAL A 561 17.96 19.20 -0.58
C VAL A 561 18.31 19.00 0.90
N LYS A 562 18.03 19.99 1.76
CA LYS A 562 18.22 19.85 3.22
C LYS A 562 17.34 18.74 3.81
N ALA A 563 16.08 18.65 3.40
CA ALA A 563 15.18 17.59 3.85
C ALA A 563 15.64 16.20 3.40
N VAL A 564 16.17 16.07 2.18
CA VAL A 564 16.80 14.82 1.70
C VAL A 564 18.01 14.45 2.55
N GLN A 565 18.89 15.41 2.85
CA GLN A 565 20.05 15.17 3.72
C GLN A 565 19.63 14.75 5.13
N ARG A 566 18.57 15.36 5.68
CA ARG A 566 18.02 14.99 6.98
C ARG A 566 17.38 13.61 6.98
N ALA A 567 16.66 13.26 5.92
CA ALA A 567 16.13 11.91 5.73
C ALA A 567 17.25 10.86 5.71
N GLN A 568 18.35 11.13 5.00
CA GLN A 568 19.53 10.26 5.01
C GLN A 568 20.17 10.15 6.40
N GLU A 569 20.15 11.21 7.20
CA GLU A 569 20.64 11.15 8.58
C GLU A 569 19.79 10.23 9.46
N PHE A 570 18.46 10.31 9.38
CA PHE A 570 17.59 9.35 10.05
C PHE A 570 17.88 7.91 9.61
N ILE A 571 18.09 7.69 8.31
CA ILE A 571 18.45 6.36 7.78
C ILE A 571 19.79 5.88 8.38
N ARG A 572 20.82 6.73 8.45
CA ARG A 572 22.12 6.38 9.07
C ARG A 572 22.00 6.04 10.56
N GLN A 573 21.07 6.68 11.26
CA GLN A 573 20.80 6.43 12.68
C GLN A 573 20.02 5.13 12.92
N GLY A 574 19.58 4.44 11.85
CA GLY A 574 18.82 3.19 11.94
C GLY A 574 17.32 3.42 12.13
N GLU A 575 16.82 4.64 11.94
CA GLU A 575 15.41 4.99 12.16
C GLU A 575 14.49 4.51 11.03
N SER A 576 15.04 4.36 9.83
CA SER A 576 14.32 3.89 8.64
C SER A 576 15.32 3.35 7.61
N TYR A 577 14.83 2.58 6.64
CA TYR A 577 15.56 2.04 5.49
C TYR A 577 15.38 2.95 4.26
N GLU A 578 14.20 3.55 4.11
CA GLU A 578 13.79 4.42 3.01
C GLU A 578 12.70 5.39 3.48
N LEU A 579 12.72 6.64 3.01
CA LEU A 579 11.69 7.64 3.26
C LEU A 579 11.19 8.26 1.95
N CYS A 580 9.93 8.07 1.59
CA CYS A 580 9.33 8.67 0.40
C CYS A 580 8.93 10.13 0.66
N LEU A 581 9.88 11.04 0.49
CA LEU A 581 9.69 12.48 0.72
C LEU A 581 8.88 13.13 -0.40
N THR A 582 7.77 13.78 -0.05
CA THR A 582 6.90 14.46 -1.01
C THR A 582 6.77 15.95 -0.70
N THR A 583 6.33 16.71 -1.70
CA THR A 583 6.00 18.13 -1.55
C THR A 583 4.58 18.40 -1.99
N PRO A 584 3.82 19.21 -1.24
CA PRO A 584 2.55 19.72 -1.72
C PRO A 584 2.82 20.91 -2.64
N ASN A 585 2.66 20.73 -3.95
CA ASN A 585 2.73 21.85 -4.89
C ASN A 585 1.31 22.38 -5.14
N LEU A 586 1.09 23.64 -4.78
CA LEU A 586 -0.21 24.30 -4.86
C LEU A 586 -0.16 25.48 -5.82
N ALA A 587 -1.25 25.67 -6.56
CA ALA A 587 -1.47 26.87 -7.34
C ALA A 587 -2.92 27.32 -7.23
N ARG A 588 -3.12 28.64 -7.27
CA ARG A 588 -4.44 29.24 -7.41
C ARG A 588 -4.79 29.33 -8.88
N LEU A 589 -5.99 28.87 -9.23
CA LEU A 589 -6.55 29.01 -10.56
C LEU A 589 -7.00 30.47 -10.76
N GLN A 590 -6.63 31.08 -11.88
CA GLN A 590 -7.08 32.43 -12.27
C GLN A 590 -8.58 32.42 -12.53
N LEU A 591 -9.04 31.41 -13.27
CA LEU A 591 -10.44 31.11 -13.51
C LEU A 591 -10.82 29.85 -12.73
N PRO A 592 -11.72 29.95 -11.74
CA PRO A 592 -12.16 28.78 -11.01
C PRO A 592 -12.88 27.77 -11.91
N ILE A 593 -12.76 26.48 -11.61
CA ILE A 593 -13.63 25.46 -12.21
C ILE A 593 -15.02 25.61 -11.59
N GLN A 594 -16.01 25.93 -12.43
CA GLN A 594 -17.36 26.27 -12.01
C GLN A 594 -18.41 25.26 -12.48
N ASN A 595 -18.06 24.36 -13.40
CA ASN A 595 -19.01 23.42 -13.98
C ASN A 595 -18.36 22.08 -14.39
N PRO A 596 -19.17 21.02 -14.60
CA PRO A 596 -18.67 19.71 -14.98
C PRO A 596 -17.88 19.70 -16.30
N GLN A 597 -18.23 20.54 -17.26
CA GLN A 597 -17.59 20.54 -18.59
C GLN A 597 -16.14 21.05 -18.51
N GLN A 598 -15.88 22.08 -17.71
CA GLN A 598 -14.53 22.55 -17.39
C GLN A 598 -13.73 21.48 -16.65
N ALA A 599 -14.35 20.81 -15.68
CA ALA A 599 -13.71 19.71 -14.94
C ALA A 599 -13.34 18.54 -15.87
N LEU A 600 -14.23 18.18 -16.80
CA LEU A 600 -13.99 17.12 -17.77
C LEU A 600 -12.88 17.49 -18.76
N ALA A 601 -12.83 18.75 -19.22
CA ALA A 601 -11.77 19.25 -20.09
C ALA A 601 -10.39 19.16 -19.44
N LEU A 602 -10.29 19.43 -18.13
CA LEU A 602 -9.10 19.22 -17.31
C LEU A 602 -8.61 17.77 -17.37
N TYR A 603 -9.52 16.84 -17.10
CA TYR A 603 -9.20 15.41 -17.14
C TYR A 603 -8.81 14.95 -18.54
N ALA A 604 -9.55 15.35 -19.58
CA ALA A 604 -9.29 14.96 -20.97
C ALA A 604 -7.86 15.31 -21.41
N ARG A 605 -7.37 16.49 -21.01
CA ARG A 605 -6.01 16.94 -21.32
C ARG A 605 -4.95 16.16 -20.56
N LEU A 606 -5.15 15.93 -19.26
CA LEU A 606 -4.24 15.12 -18.47
C LEU A 606 -4.17 13.68 -19.00
N ARG A 607 -5.32 13.09 -19.30
CA ARG A 607 -5.48 11.76 -19.89
C ARG A 607 -4.75 11.65 -21.24
N HIS A 608 -4.86 12.66 -22.10
CA HIS A 608 -4.17 12.67 -23.40
C HIS A 608 -2.65 12.78 -23.25
N ALA A 609 -2.17 13.64 -22.35
CA ALA A 609 -0.75 13.83 -22.11
C ALA A 609 -0.09 12.61 -21.44
N ASN A 610 -0.79 11.99 -20.49
CA ASN A 610 -0.26 10.91 -19.66
C ASN A 610 -1.27 9.76 -19.50
N PRO A 611 -1.65 9.04 -20.55
CA PRO A 611 -2.63 7.96 -20.40
C PRO A 611 -2.03 6.84 -19.54
N ALA A 612 -2.81 6.33 -18.60
CA ALA A 612 -2.35 5.41 -17.56
C ALA A 612 -3.35 4.25 -17.36
N PRO A 613 -2.89 3.08 -16.85
CA PRO A 613 -3.76 1.93 -16.61
C PRO A 613 -4.76 2.13 -15.47
N TYR A 614 -4.49 3.04 -14.53
CA TYR A 614 -5.36 3.33 -13.39
C TYR A 614 -5.74 4.82 -13.32
N ALA A 615 -6.08 5.40 -14.47
CA ALA A 615 -6.55 6.77 -14.54
C ALA A 615 -7.96 6.88 -13.91
N ALA A 616 -8.30 8.06 -13.41
CA ALA A 616 -9.61 8.29 -12.83
C ALA A 616 -10.02 9.76 -12.89
N TYR A 617 -11.32 9.98 -13.01
CA TYR A 617 -11.97 11.28 -12.89
C TYR A 617 -13.08 11.20 -11.86
N PHE A 618 -13.16 12.21 -10.99
CA PHE A 618 -14.30 12.45 -10.14
C PHE A 618 -14.64 13.93 -10.13
N TYR A 619 -15.93 14.24 -10.09
CA TYR A 619 -16.44 15.59 -9.91
C TYR A 619 -17.58 15.61 -8.89
N TRP A 620 -17.52 16.57 -7.98
CA TRP A 620 -18.61 16.93 -7.07
C TRP A 620 -18.86 18.44 -7.14
N GLY A 621 -20.00 18.83 -7.71
CA GLY A 621 -20.33 20.22 -8.04
C GLY A 621 -20.71 21.10 -6.86
N ASP A 622 -21.10 20.53 -5.72
CA ASP A 622 -21.40 21.28 -4.50
C ASP A 622 -20.17 22.00 -3.92
N THR A 623 -18.98 21.38 -4.06
CA THR A 623 -17.69 21.97 -3.66
C THR A 623 -16.77 22.26 -4.84
N ASN A 624 -17.23 22.04 -6.08
CA ASN A 624 -16.40 22.01 -7.29
C ASN A 624 -15.09 21.21 -7.10
N LEU A 625 -15.19 20.10 -6.37
CA LEU A 625 -14.06 19.19 -6.15
C LEU A 625 -13.85 18.37 -7.42
N VAL A 626 -12.65 18.46 -8.00
CA VAL A 626 -12.24 17.66 -9.16
C VAL A 626 -11.05 16.79 -8.77
N ILE A 627 -11.14 15.50 -9.06
CA ILE A 627 -10.00 14.59 -9.02
C ILE A 627 -9.71 14.18 -10.46
N ALA A 628 -8.56 14.55 -10.99
CA ALA A 628 -8.09 14.13 -12.30
C ALA A 628 -6.77 13.37 -12.14
N SER A 629 -6.82 12.04 -12.20
CA SER A 629 -5.70 11.14 -11.94
C SER A 629 -5.24 10.40 -13.19
N THR A 630 -3.92 10.26 -13.32
CA THR A 630 -3.26 9.41 -14.32
C THR A 630 -2.27 8.47 -13.63
N SER A 631 -2.73 7.82 -12.56
CA SER A 631 -1.89 6.94 -11.75
C SER A 631 -1.42 5.71 -12.54
N PRO A 632 -0.11 5.43 -12.57
CA PRO A 632 0.43 4.21 -13.17
C PRO A 632 0.41 3.01 -12.22
N GLU A 633 0.15 3.21 -10.92
CA GLU A 633 0.42 2.23 -9.88
C GLU A 633 -0.86 1.68 -9.24
N ARG A 634 -1.02 0.35 -9.27
CA ARG A 634 -2.05 -0.35 -8.49
C ARG A 634 -1.57 -0.47 -7.06
N PHE A 635 -2.35 0.10 -6.15
CA PHE A 635 -2.16 -0.08 -4.72
C PHE A 635 -2.57 -1.50 -4.30
N LEU A 636 -3.83 -1.87 -4.53
CA LEU A 636 -4.37 -3.15 -4.08
C LEU A 636 -5.58 -3.55 -4.93
N ALA A 637 -5.58 -4.78 -5.44
CA ALA A 637 -6.74 -5.40 -6.05
C ALA A 637 -7.12 -6.70 -5.33
N VAL A 638 -8.41 -6.96 -5.22
CA VAL A 638 -8.97 -8.24 -4.78
C VAL A 638 -9.86 -8.80 -5.87
N LYS A 639 -9.51 -9.99 -6.36
CA LYS A 639 -10.20 -10.67 -7.47
C LYS A 639 -10.64 -12.08 -7.08
N PRO A 640 -11.74 -12.61 -7.66
CA PRO A 640 -12.08 -14.03 -7.54
C PRO A 640 -11.06 -14.92 -8.28
N ALA A 641 -10.82 -16.15 -7.80
CA ALA A 641 -9.82 -17.08 -8.34
C ALA A 641 -9.98 -17.39 -9.83
N SER A 642 -11.20 -17.36 -10.37
CA SER A 642 -11.47 -17.57 -11.79
C SER A 642 -10.80 -16.54 -12.71
N ARG A 643 -10.44 -15.37 -12.19
CA ARG A 643 -9.76 -14.29 -12.94
C ARG A 643 -8.25 -14.23 -12.71
N PHE A 644 -7.70 -15.06 -11.82
CA PHE A 644 -6.25 -15.09 -11.54
C PHE A 644 -5.47 -15.93 -12.57
N THR A 645 -6.18 -16.74 -13.38
CA THR A 645 -5.59 -17.75 -14.27
C THR A 645 -5.02 -17.21 -15.58
N GLU A 646 -5.24 -15.95 -15.95
CA GLU A 646 -4.82 -15.43 -17.26
C GLU A 646 -3.43 -14.78 -17.27
N SER A 647 -2.89 -14.33 -16.13
CA SER A 647 -1.57 -13.67 -16.07
C SER A 647 -0.38 -14.64 -15.93
N THR A 648 -0.61 -15.94 -15.72
CA THR A 648 0.44 -16.92 -15.34
C THR A 648 0.97 -17.80 -16.48
N LYS A 649 0.67 -17.50 -17.75
CA LYS A 649 1.35 -18.18 -18.89
C LYS A 649 2.77 -17.63 -19.09
N LEU A 650 3.68 -17.96 -18.18
CA LEU A 650 5.12 -17.75 -18.38
C LEU A 650 5.74 -18.93 -19.15
N LYS A 651 6.38 -18.61 -20.28
CA LYS A 651 7.39 -19.47 -20.91
C LYS A 651 8.64 -19.49 -20.01
N GLY A 652 8.72 -20.41 -19.07
CA GLY A 652 9.91 -20.60 -18.22
C GLY A 652 9.66 -21.59 -17.09
N LYS A 653 10.67 -22.41 -16.76
CA LYS A 653 10.61 -23.59 -15.86
C LYS A 653 10.42 -23.24 -14.36
N HIS A 654 9.46 -22.39 -14.00
CA HIS A 654 8.98 -22.28 -12.62
C HIS A 654 7.56 -22.82 -12.54
N MET A 655 7.30 -23.75 -11.62
CA MET A 655 6.03 -24.45 -11.51
C MET A 655 4.87 -23.44 -11.41
N ALA A 656 4.05 -23.35 -12.45
CA ALA A 656 2.76 -22.68 -12.41
C ALA A 656 1.90 -23.38 -11.35
N MET A 657 1.79 -22.76 -10.17
CA MET A 657 0.88 -23.20 -9.13
C MET A 657 -0.54 -23.05 -9.69
N ARG A 658 -1.28 -24.16 -9.84
CA ARG A 658 -2.70 -24.08 -10.20
C ARG A 658 -3.41 -23.28 -9.09
N PRO A 659 -4.08 -22.16 -9.39
CA PRO A 659 -4.72 -21.36 -8.36
C PRO A 659 -5.81 -22.19 -7.68
N LYS A 660 -5.74 -22.27 -6.35
CA LYS A 660 -6.81 -22.86 -5.54
C LYS A 660 -8.04 -21.94 -5.59
N PRO A 661 -9.26 -22.50 -5.53
CA PRO A 661 -10.48 -21.69 -5.43
C PRO A 661 -10.41 -20.77 -4.20
N GLY A 662 -10.77 -19.50 -4.36
CA GLY A 662 -10.72 -18.47 -3.31
C GLY A 662 -10.61 -17.05 -3.86
N ARG A 663 -10.49 -16.04 -2.98
CA ARG A 663 -10.19 -14.66 -3.37
C ARG A 663 -8.69 -14.42 -3.26
N TRP A 664 -8.14 -13.65 -4.19
CA TRP A 664 -6.72 -13.31 -4.23
C TRP A 664 -6.53 -11.81 -4.13
N ALA A 665 -5.61 -11.39 -3.26
CA ALA A 665 -5.13 -10.03 -3.17
C ALA A 665 -3.86 -9.89 -4.01
N GLU A 666 -3.71 -8.76 -4.71
CA GLU A 666 -2.56 -8.43 -5.53
C GLU A 666 -2.20 -6.94 -5.36
N MET A 667 -0.91 -6.65 -5.21
CA MET A 667 -0.36 -5.30 -5.17
C MET A 667 0.78 -5.21 -6.19
N LYS A 668 0.90 -4.07 -6.90
CA LYS A 668 1.91 -3.88 -7.95
C LYS A 668 2.78 -2.63 -7.69
N PRO A 669 3.66 -2.63 -6.67
CA PRO A 669 4.51 -1.48 -6.40
C PRO A 669 5.45 -1.15 -7.56
N ILE A 670 5.67 0.15 -7.78
CA ILE A 670 6.60 0.68 -8.78
C ILE A 670 7.72 1.45 -8.06
N LYS A 671 8.98 1.11 -8.38
CA LYS A 671 10.18 1.87 -7.96
C LYS A 671 11.12 1.90 -9.15
N GLY A 672 11.50 3.08 -9.60
CA GLY A 672 12.25 3.27 -10.83
C GLY A 672 11.38 3.56 -12.05
N THR A 673 11.64 4.70 -12.69
CA THR A 673 11.01 5.10 -13.95
C THR A 673 12.05 5.79 -14.82
N ALA A 674 12.24 5.29 -16.04
CA ALA A 674 13.14 5.90 -17.01
C ALA A 674 12.36 6.40 -18.22
N ARG A 675 12.61 7.62 -18.65
CA ARG A 675 11.96 8.17 -19.85
C ARG A 675 12.50 7.46 -21.10
N ARG A 676 11.59 7.05 -21.99
CA ARG A 676 11.99 6.47 -23.27
C ARG A 676 12.54 7.56 -24.19
N PRO A 677 13.54 7.24 -25.03
CA PRO A 677 13.92 8.14 -26.12
C PRO A 677 12.70 8.41 -27.02
N THR A 678 12.65 9.59 -27.63
CA THR A 678 11.66 9.88 -28.68
C THR A 678 12.22 9.43 -30.02
N TYR A 679 11.48 8.61 -30.77
CA TYR A 679 11.85 8.28 -32.14
C TYR A 679 11.69 9.53 -33.03
N GLN A 680 12.80 10.09 -33.49
CA GLN A 680 12.81 11.30 -34.33
C GLN A 680 12.61 11.03 -35.83
N GLY A 681 12.18 9.80 -36.19
CA GLY A 681 12.05 9.39 -37.59
C GLY A 681 13.38 9.07 -38.27
N CYS A 682 13.34 8.89 -39.59
CA CYS A 682 14.53 8.60 -40.39
C CYS A 682 15.42 9.84 -40.54
N GLN A 683 16.59 9.84 -39.91
CA GLN A 683 17.62 10.89 -40.05
C GLN A 683 18.59 10.63 -41.22
N CYS A 684 18.42 9.49 -41.89
CA CYS A 684 19.37 8.95 -42.84
C CYS A 684 19.35 9.70 -44.22
N SER A 685 18.31 10.49 -44.57
CA SER A 685 18.29 11.46 -45.70
C SER A 685 17.02 12.36 -45.71
N PRO A 686 17.10 13.68 -46.00
CA PRO A 686 15.93 14.57 -46.02
C PRO A 686 14.94 14.36 -47.19
N ARG A 687 15.24 13.47 -48.17
CA ARG A 687 14.39 13.23 -49.35
C ARG A 687 13.73 11.84 -49.41
N ARG A 688 13.85 11.00 -48.38
CA ARG A 688 13.09 9.75 -48.28
C ARG A 688 12.12 9.82 -47.12
N SER A 689 10.82 9.94 -47.42
CA SER A 689 9.76 9.56 -46.51
C SER A 689 9.78 8.03 -46.35
N SER A 690 10.76 7.50 -45.63
CA SER A 690 10.70 6.11 -45.21
C SER A 690 10.45 6.10 -43.71
N GLU A 691 9.18 6.03 -43.33
CA GLU A 691 8.76 5.64 -41.98
C GLU A 691 9.42 4.33 -41.52
N ASN A 692 10.01 3.56 -42.45
CA ASN A 692 10.62 2.25 -42.25
C ASN A 692 12.13 2.19 -42.56
N CYS A 693 12.92 3.22 -42.23
CA CYS A 693 14.38 3.04 -42.28
C CYS A 693 14.82 2.08 -41.15
N ALA A 694 15.05 0.82 -41.52
CA ALA A 694 15.40 -0.25 -40.58
C ALA A 694 16.60 0.11 -39.69
N THR A 695 17.63 0.75 -40.25
CA THR A 695 18.83 1.14 -39.51
C THR A 695 18.54 2.24 -38.48
N CYS A 696 17.86 3.31 -38.91
CA CYS A 696 17.49 4.43 -38.04
C CYS A 696 16.54 3.93 -36.90
N TYR A 697 15.60 3.01 -37.18
CA TYR A 697 14.75 2.37 -36.14
C TYR A 697 15.53 1.42 -35.23
N GLN A 698 16.44 0.61 -35.77
CA GLN A 698 17.31 -0.28 -34.98
C GLN A 698 18.18 0.50 -33.98
N THR A 699 18.69 1.67 -34.37
CA THR A 699 19.43 2.55 -33.46
C THR A 699 18.54 3.06 -32.32
N PHE A 700 17.33 3.51 -32.63
CA PHE A 700 16.35 3.89 -31.62
C PHE A 700 16.01 2.73 -30.69
N ALA A 701 15.70 1.55 -31.24
CA ALA A 701 15.35 0.36 -30.46
C ALA A 701 16.50 -0.09 -29.55
N ARG A 702 17.75 0.00 -30.02
CA ARG A 702 18.94 -0.28 -29.21
C ARG A 702 19.09 0.71 -28.07
N HIS A 703 18.91 2.01 -28.32
CA HIS A 703 18.96 3.04 -27.27
C HIS A 703 17.83 2.83 -26.25
N ASP A 704 16.61 2.56 -26.71
CA ASP A 704 15.46 2.27 -25.84
C ASP A 704 15.70 1.04 -24.95
N GLN A 705 16.30 -0.02 -25.52
CA GLN A 705 16.70 -1.22 -24.78
C GLN A 705 17.84 -0.95 -23.79
N GLN A 706 18.81 -0.08 -24.13
CA GLN A 706 19.87 0.34 -23.22
C GLN A 706 19.30 1.09 -22.00
N VAL A 707 18.32 1.98 -22.21
CA VAL A 707 17.64 2.69 -21.12
C VAL A 707 16.88 1.69 -20.23
N ALA A 708 16.16 0.74 -20.81
CA ALA A 708 15.47 -0.32 -20.06
C ALA A 708 16.45 -1.18 -19.25
N HIS A 709 17.57 -1.57 -19.86
CA HIS A 709 18.59 -2.37 -19.19
C HIS A 709 19.27 -1.59 -18.06
N ALA A 710 19.61 -0.32 -18.28
CA ALA A 710 20.18 0.56 -17.26
C ALA A 710 19.27 0.64 -16.04
N LEU A 711 17.96 0.85 -16.24
CA LEU A 711 16.97 0.83 -15.17
C LEU A 711 16.92 -0.54 -14.46
N GLN A 712 16.92 -1.64 -15.21
CA GLN A 712 16.86 -3.00 -14.65
C GLN A 712 18.06 -3.34 -13.75
N THR A 713 19.23 -2.79 -14.06
CA THR A 713 20.49 -3.04 -13.34
C THR A 713 20.84 -1.97 -12.31
N ASP A 714 20.06 -0.88 -12.22
CA ASP A 714 20.34 0.21 -11.29
C ASP A 714 20.27 -0.27 -9.83
N LEU A 715 21.34 -0.03 -9.07
CA LEU A 715 21.46 -0.54 -7.70
C LEU A 715 20.50 0.15 -6.73
N LYS A 716 20.24 1.45 -6.91
CA LYS A 716 19.33 2.23 -6.06
C LYS A 716 17.90 1.79 -6.31
N GLU A 717 17.46 1.76 -7.57
CA GLU A 717 16.09 1.42 -7.93
C GLU A 717 15.73 -0.02 -7.54
N ARG A 718 16.66 -0.97 -7.70
CA ARG A 718 16.47 -2.35 -7.25
C ARG A 718 16.38 -2.45 -5.73
N ALA A 719 17.19 -1.69 -5.01
CA ALA A 719 17.17 -1.68 -3.54
C ALA A 719 15.85 -1.10 -3.01
N GLU A 720 15.40 0.02 -3.57
CA GLU A 720 14.09 0.63 -3.29
C GLU A 720 12.96 -0.35 -3.58
N ASN A 721 12.99 -1.00 -4.75
CA ASN A 721 11.98 -1.97 -5.10
C ASN A 721 11.93 -3.09 -4.06
N LEU A 722 13.07 -3.71 -3.73
CA LEU A 722 13.14 -4.84 -2.80
C LEU A 722 12.61 -4.50 -1.39
N MET A 723 12.93 -3.32 -0.87
CA MET A 723 12.37 -2.83 0.40
C MET A 723 10.85 -2.82 0.38
N ILE A 724 10.25 -2.28 -0.69
CA ILE A 724 8.79 -2.24 -0.82
C ILE A 724 8.20 -3.62 -1.08
N VAL A 725 8.89 -4.51 -1.80
CA VAL A 725 8.41 -5.89 -2.00
C VAL A 725 8.24 -6.60 -0.67
N ASP A 726 9.24 -6.52 0.21
CA ASP A 726 9.17 -7.17 1.52
C ASP A 726 8.12 -6.53 2.42
N LEU A 727 7.95 -5.20 2.35
CA LEU A 727 6.88 -4.50 3.08
C LEU A 727 5.49 -4.95 2.60
N VAL A 728 5.29 -5.05 1.28
CA VAL A 728 4.01 -5.50 0.70
C VAL A 728 3.73 -6.95 1.06
N ARG A 729 4.75 -7.82 1.09
CA ARG A 729 4.58 -9.20 1.57
C ARG A 729 4.09 -9.21 3.02
N HIS A 730 4.66 -8.36 3.88
CA HIS A 730 4.26 -8.24 5.28
C HIS A 730 2.81 -7.78 5.43
N ASP A 731 2.40 -6.77 4.66
CA ASP A 731 1.03 -6.26 4.65
C ASP A 731 0.03 -7.37 4.28
N LEU A 732 0.33 -8.14 3.22
CA LEU A 732 -0.57 -9.21 2.74
C LEU A 732 -0.64 -10.40 3.71
N VAL A 733 0.45 -10.74 4.42
CA VAL A 733 0.48 -11.86 5.37
C VAL A 733 -0.60 -11.72 6.45
N HIS A 734 -0.98 -10.51 6.84
CA HIS A 734 -2.01 -10.29 7.85
C HIS A 734 -3.38 -10.91 7.53
N HIS A 735 -3.75 -10.99 6.25
CA HIS A 735 -5.06 -11.45 5.80
C HIS A 735 -5.03 -12.52 4.72
N CYS A 736 -3.84 -12.94 4.29
CA CYS A 736 -3.63 -14.05 3.37
C CYS A 736 -3.15 -15.31 4.10
N HIS A 737 -3.38 -16.47 3.50
CA HIS A 737 -2.68 -17.69 3.87
C HIS A 737 -1.17 -17.49 3.66
N PRO A 738 -0.32 -17.54 4.71
CA PRO A 738 1.12 -17.28 4.57
C PRO A 738 1.78 -18.18 3.52
N SER A 739 1.36 -19.44 3.38
CA SER A 739 1.90 -20.35 2.37
C SER A 739 1.64 -19.94 0.92
N THR A 740 0.73 -18.99 0.69
CA THR A 740 0.31 -18.53 -0.65
C THR A 740 0.88 -17.16 -1.03
N VAL A 741 1.45 -16.40 -0.09
CA VAL A 741 2.04 -15.08 -0.35
C VAL A 741 3.34 -15.26 -1.12
N HIS A 742 3.38 -14.77 -2.36
CA HIS A 742 4.51 -14.94 -3.27
C HIS A 742 4.68 -13.73 -4.20
N VAL A 743 5.80 -13.69 -4.91
CA VAL A 743 6.17 -12.60 -5.82
C VAL A 743 6.26 -13.14 -7.26
N PRO A 744 5.14 -13.21 -8.00
CA PRO A 744 5.12 -13.78 -9.35
C PRO A 744 6.02 -13.06 -10.36
N HIS A 745 6.19 -11.74 -10.22
CA HIS A 745 7.07 -10.93 -11.04
C HIS A 745 7.90 -10.03 -10.13
N LEU A 746 9.22 -10.20 -10.12
CA LEU A 746 10.14 -9.41 -9.29
C LEU A 746 10.99 -8.49 -10.17
N MET A 747 10.90 -7.18 -9.95
CA MET A 747 11.68 -6.14 -10.64
C MET A 747 11.62 -6.26 -12.18
N ALA A 748 10.43 -6.55 -12.72
CA ALA A 748 10.22 -6.66 -14.15
C ALA A 748 10.15 -5.27 -14.79
N ILE A 749 10.74 -5.10 -15.98
CA ILE A 749 10.60 -3.86 -16.74
C ILE A 749 9.32 -3.93 -17.60
N GLU A 750 8.38 -3.04 -17.31
CA GLU A 750 7.20 -2.79 -18.14
C GLU A 750 7.45 -1.53 -18.99
N SER A 751 7.42 -1.69 -20.31
CA SER A 751 7.64 -0.59 -21.27
C SER A 751 6.32 0.00 -21.74
N TYR A 752 6.12 1.29 -21.47
CA TYR A 752 4.99 2.09 -21.95
C TYR A 752 5.44 3.01 -23.10
N GLN A 753 4.55 3.78 -23.70
CA GLN A 753 4.90 4.62 -24.86
C GLN A 753 5.97 5.68 -24.55
N THR A 754 5.93 6.30 -23.37
CA THR A 754 6.80 7.42 -23.00
C THR A 754 7.84 7.08 -21.94
N MET A 755 7.73 5.91 -21.28
CA MET A 755 8.56 5.54 -20.14
C MET A 755 8.67 4.02 -19.98
N HIS A 756 9.78 3.58 -19.37
CA HIS A 756 9.97 2.25 -18.78
C HIS A 756 9.74 2.34 -17.28
N GLN A 757 9.11 1.33 -16.68
CA GLN A 757 8.88 1.24 -15.25
C GLN A 757 9.37 -0.10 -14.70
N MET A 758 10.01 -0.09 -13.54
CA MET A 758 10.34 -1.32 -12.82
C MET A 758 9.20 -1.65 -11.86
N VAL A 759 8.55 -2.77 -12.12
CA VAL A 759 7.31 -3.21 -11.46
C VAL A 759 7.55 -4.56 -10.80
N THR A 760 7.09 -4.69 -9.57
CA THR A 760 6.97 -5.98 -8.90
C THR A 760 5.50 -6.28 -8.67
N THR A 761 5.10 -7.54 -8.79
CA THR A 761 3.76 -8.02 -8.41
C THR A 761 3.90 -8.92 -7.20
N VAL A 762 3.14 -8.66 -6.15
CA VAL A 762 3.04 -9.52 -4.95
C VAL A 762 1.59 -9.95 -4.82
N SER A 763 1.37 -11.24 -4.52
CA SER A 763 0.02 -11.78 -4.40
C SER A 763 -0.09 -12.84 -3.32
N GLY A 764 -1.27 -12.96 -2.72
CA GLY A 764 -1.62 -13.99 -1.75
C GLY A 764 -3.11 -14.34 -1.79
N GLN A 765 -3.44 -15.57 -1.43
CA GLN A 765 -4.81 -16.03 -1.29
C GLN A 765 -5.36 -15.54 0.06
N LEU A 766 -6.44 -14.77 0.01
CA LEU A 766 -7.11 -14.28 1.21
C LEU A 766 -7.67 -15.43 2.05
N LEU A 767 -7.59 -15.29 3.37
CA LEU A 767 -8.28 -16.18 4.31
C LEU A 767 -9.80 -16.14 4.03
N PRO A 768 -10.54 -17.24 4.22
CA PRO A 768 -12.00 -17.24 4.03
C PRO A 768 -12.72 -16.16 4.85
N SER A 769 -12.23 -15.87 6.05
CA SER A 769 -12.75 -14.84 6.97
C SER A 769 -12.26 -13.41 6.68
N ALA A 770 -11.45 -13.18 5.64
CA ALA A 770 -10.89 -11.86 5.37
C ALA A 770 -11.96 -10.88 4.84
N ASN A 771 -12.14 -9.77 5.54
CA ASN A 771 -12.99 -8.66 5.10
C ASN A 771 -12.20 -7.71 4.18
N LEU A 772 -12.82 -7.21 3.11
CA LEU A 772 -12.14 -6.37 2.10
C LEU A 772 -11.64 -5.04 2.66
N ILE A 773 -12.44 -4.36 3.47
CA ILE A 773 -12.08 -3.08 4.07
C ILE A 773 -10.97 -3.28 5.10
N GLN A 774 -10.98 -4.39 5.84
CA GLN A 774 -9.87 -4.73 6.74
C GLN A 774 -8.58 -5.05 5.99
N VAL A 775 -8.65 -5.75 4.85
CA VAL A 775 -7.49 -5.99 3.98
C VAL A 775 -6.93 -4.66 3.46
N LEU A 776 -7.82 -3.76 3.00
CA LEU A 776 -7.44 -2.43 2.55
C LEU A 776 -6.78 -1.62 3.68
N GLN A 777 -7.37 -1.61 4.88
CA GLN A 777 -6.82 -0.97 6.07
C GLN A 777 -5.44 -1.53 6.41
N ALA A 778 -5.26 -2.85 6.46
CA ALA A 778 -3.97 -3.46 6.81
C ALA A 778 -2.83 -3.08 5.86
N CYS A 779 -3.15 -2.83 4.58
CA CYS A 779 -2.17 -2.42 3.58
C CYS A 779 -1.94 -0.90 3.54
N PHE A 780 -2.87 -0.10 4.07
CA PHE A 780 -2.87 1.36 3.96
C PHE A 780 -1.92 2.02 4.98
N PRO A 781 -1.30 3.17 4.67
CA PRO A 781 -1.16 3.79 3.34
C PRO A 781 -0.21 2.99 2.42
N PRO A 782 -0.23 3.26 1.09
CA PRO A 782 0.64 2.58 0.14
C PRO A 782 2.12 2.61 0.52
N GLY A 783 2.76 1.43 0.58
CA GLY A 783 4.16 1.28 0.98
C GLY A 783 5.12 2.10 0.12
N SER A 784 4.89 2.15 -1.19
CA SER A 784 5.68 2.92 -2.15
C SER A 784 5.68 4.43 -1.89
N MET A 785 4.67 4.93 -1.19
CA MET A 785 4.51 6.35 -0.83
C MET A 785 4.81 6.64 0.64
N THR A 786 5.36 5.68 1.40
CA THR A 786 5.75 5.88 2.79
C THR A 786 7.25 5.66 2.98
N GLY A 787 7.66 4.42 3.14
CA GLY A 787 8.98 4.04 3.60
C GLY A 787 8.89 2.79 4.46
N ALA A 788 10.05 2.27 4.86
CA ALA A 788 10.14 1.05 5.65
C ALA A 788 11.11 1.26 6.82
N PRO A 789 10.75 0.99 8.08
CA PRO A 789 9.43 0.55 8.55
C PRO A 789 8.34 1.62 8.42
N LYS A 790 7.12 1.22 8.02
CA LYS A 790 6.00 2.09 7.62
C LYS A 790 5.62 3.10 8.70
N ALA A 791 5.35 2.62 9.92
CA ALA A 791 4.89 3.48 11.03
C ALA A 791 5.92 4.54 11.42
N ARG A 792 7.20 4.16 11.53
CA ARG A 792 8.29 5.09 11.85
C ARG A 792 8.55 6.06 10.70
N SER A 793 8.55 5.57 9.46
CA SER A 793 8.76 6.39 8.26
C SER A 793 7.72 7.48 8.12
N VAL A 794 6.44 7.18 8.35
CA VAL A 794 5.35 8.16 8.31
C VAL A 794 5.56 9.28 9.35
N GLN A 795 6.00 8.96 10.57
CA GLN A 795 6.30 9.97 11.60
C GLN A 795 7.41 10.94 11.15
N LEU A 796 8.50 10.38 10.61
CA LEU A 796 9.66 11.15 10.14
C LEU A 796 9.27 12.01 8.93
N LEU A 797 8.47 11.47 8.01
CA LEU A 797 7.95 12.20 6.87
C LEU A 797 7.10 13.39 7.30
N THR A 798 6.21 13.24 8.28
CA THR A 798 5.43 14.36 8.80
C THR A 798 6.35 15.48 9.33
N GLN A 799 7.48 15.14 9.97
CA GLN A 799 8.45 16.14 10.42
C GLN A 799 9.18 16.81 9.24
N LEU A 800 9.67 16.01 8.29
CA LEU A 800 10.44 16.50 7.13
C LEU A 800 9.59 17.37 6.19
N GLU A 801 8.37 16.93 5.88
CA GLU A 801 7.45 17.65 5.00
C GLU A 801 6.99 18.96 5.63
N ASN A 802 6.83 18.99 6.96
CA ASN A 802 6.63 20.24 7.69
C ASN A 802 7.83 21.18 7.59
N GLN A 803 9.06 20.70 7.77
CA GLN A 803 10.26 21.54 7.65
C GLN A 803 10.43 22.13 6.24
N VAL A 804 10.05 21.36 5.22
CA VAL A 804 10.03 21.83 3.82
C VAL A 804 9.01 22.97 3.63
N LEU A 805 7.86 22.90 4.30
CA LEU A 805 6.84 23.94 4.23
C LEU A 805 7.14 25.15 5.14
N PHE A 806 7.83 24.92 6.25
CA PHE A 806 8.04 25.86 7.35
C PHE A 806 9.53 25.99 7.72
N PRO A 807 10.36 26.66 6.90
CA PRO A 807 11.81 26.70 7.06
C PRO A 807 12.27 27.53 8.28
N GLN A 808 11.44 28.47 8.74
CA GLN A 808 11.73 29.38 9.86
C GLN A 808 11.41 28.76 11.24
N HIS A 809 10.86 27.54 11.29
CA HIS A 809 10.48 26.87 12.53
C HIS A 809 11.64 26.17 13.26
N GLU A 810 12.89 26.36 12.83
CA GLU A 810 14.07 25.78 13.53
C GLU A 810 14.28 26.35 14.94
N GLN A 811 13.60 27.45 15.34
CA GLN A 811 13.73 28.02 16.69
C GLN A 811 12.44 28.70 17.16
N GLY A 812 11.65 28.08 18.05
CA GLY A 812 10.79 28.77 19.05
C GLY A 812 9.89 29.96 18.67
N VAL A 813 9.68 30.28 17.39
CA VAL A 813 8.90 31.44 16.94
C VAL A 813 7.43 31.08 16.85
N ASP A 814 6.58 31.92 17.42
CA ASP A 814 5.13 31.82 17.39
C ASP A 814 4.60 31.97 15.95
N PRO A 815 3.85 30.99 15.40
CA PRO A 815 3.27 31.03 14.06
C PRO A 815 2.44 32.28 13.76
N SER A 816 1.89 32.94 14.78
CA SER A 816 1.09 34.16 14.65
C SER A 816 1.90 35.41 14.30
N THR A 817 3.23 35.33 14.34
CA THR A 817 4.14 36.49 14.18
C THR A 817 4.83 36.58 12.81
N VAL A 818 4.59 35.63 11.90
CA VAL A 818 5.20 35.61 10.56
C VAL A 818 4.49 36.58 9.61
N PRO A 819 5.19 37.49 8.91
CA PRO A 819 4.57 38.52 8.08
C PRO A 819 3.77 37.95 6.91
N THR A 820 2.66 38.64 6.59
CA THR A 820 1.65 38.29 5.59
C THR A 820 2.19 38.39 4.16
N GLY A 821 2.82 37.32 3.67
CA GLY A 821 3.15 37.09 2.26
C GLY A 821 2.50 35.82 1.70
N ASN A 822 2.64 35.54 0.40
CA ASN A 822 2.02 34.38 -0.28
C ASN A 822 2.33 32.99 0.34
N THR A 823 3.40 32.87 1.13
CA THR A 823 3.76 31.66 1.88
C THR A 823 2.77 31.33 3.00
N THR A 824 2.06 32.32 3.58
CA THR A 824 1.10 32.07 4.68
C THR A 824 -0.18 31.38 4.20
N TRP A 825 -0.63 31.60 2.96
CA TRP A 825 -1.85 30.98 2.42
C TRP A 825 -1.74 29.46 2.26
N ALA A 826 -0.64 28.98 1.67
CA ALA A 826 -0.40 27.53 1.49
C ALA A 826 -0.11 26.85 2.83
N ALA A 827 0.68 27.51 3.68
CA ALA A 827 0.98 27.10 5.04
C ALA A 827 -0.28 26.91 5.90
N GLN A 828 -1.21 27.87 5.85
CA GLN A 828 -2.49 27.78 6.55
C GLN A 828 -3.37 26.64 6.03
N ARG A 829 -3.30 26.30 4.73
CA ARG A 829 -4.16 25.27 4.12
C ARG A 829 -3.66 23.84 4.25
N MET A 830 -2.36 23.61 4.16
CA MET A 830 -1.82 22.24 4.18
C MET A 830 -1.33 21.81 5.56
N CYS A 831 -0.82 22.71 6.41
CA CYS A 831 -0.34 22.38 7.77
C CYS A 831 0.47 21.06 7.84
N GLY A 832 1.36 20.81 6.87
CA GLY A 832 2.15 19.56 6.85
C GLY A 832 1.47 18.30 6.36
N ARG A 833 0.25 18.40 5.83
CA ARG A 833 -0.54 17.27 5.33
C ARG A 833 -0.29 17.01 3.86
N ARG A 834 -0.51 15.77 3.43
CA ARG A 834 -0.54 15.41 2.00
C ARG A 834 -1.95 15.55 1.41
N GLY A 835 -2.98 15.58 2.24
CA GLY A 835 -4.38 15.55 1.84
C GLY A 835 -4.71 14.25 1.10
N LEU A 836 -5.41 14.38 -0.02
CA LEU A 836 -5.76 13.25 -0.87
C LEU A 836 -4.55 12.61 -1.58
N TYR A 837 -3.44 13.35 -1.76
CA TYR A 837 -2.24 12.84 -2.43
C TYR A 837 -1.55 11.73 -1.61
N SER A 838 -0.91 10.76 -2.28
CA SER A 838 -0.33 9.55 -1.67
C SER A 838 -1.31 8.60 -0.98
N GLY A 839 -2.61 8.89 -1.03
CA GLY A 839 -3.66 7.98 -0.57
C GLY A 839 -4.00 6.89 -1.60
N CYS A 840 -5.25 6.43 -1.62
CA CYS A 840 -5.75 5.51 -2.63
C CYS A 840 -7.07 5.96 -3.26
N LEU A 841 -7.30 5.60 -4.52
CA LEU A 841 -8.56 5.85 -5.24
C LEU A 841 -9.01 4.62 -6.01
N GLY A 842 -10.31 4.42 -6.18
CA GLY A 842 -10.82 3.24 -6.89
C GLY A 842 -12.22 2.85 -6.44
N TYR A 843 -12.46 1.54 -6.34
CA TYR A 843 -13.79 1.00 -6.00
C TYR A 843 -13.76 -0.22 -5.09
N VAL A 844 -14.86 -0.40 -4.35
CA VAL A 844 -15.26 -1.64 -3.67
C VAL A 844 -16.61 -2.06 -4.27
N SER A 845 -16.63 -3.18 -4.99
CA SER A 845 -17.85 -3.65 -5.66
C SER A 845 -18.72 -4.50 -4.74
N THR A 846 -20.03 -4.47 -4.98
CA THR A 846 -21.03 -5.21 -4.20
C THR A 846 -20.81 -6.72 -4.17
N HIS A 847 -20.19 -7.31 -5.19
CA HIS A 847 -19.88 -8.75 -5.26
C HIS A 847 -18.53 -9.12 -4.63
N GLY A 848 -17.88 -8.17 -3.96
CA GLY A 848 -16.65 -8.43 -3.21
C GLY A 848 -15.34 -8.39 -4.01
N ALA A 849 -15.35 -7.74 -5.18
CA ALA A 849 -14.12 -7.31 -5.86
C ALA A 849 -13.72 -5.90 -5.44
N MET A 850 -12.42 -5.59 -5.53
CA MET A 850 -11.86 -4.28 -5.22
C MET A 850 -10.68 -4.01 -6.16
N ASP A 851 -10.52 -2.78 -6.64
CA ASP A 851 -9.28 -2.32 -7.31
C ASP A 851 -9.04 -0.87 -6.92
N MET A 852 -7.88 -0.62 -6.29
CA MET A 852 -7.45 0.66 -5.78
C MET A 852 -6.09 1.01 -6.40
N SER A 853 -5.94 2.23 -6.88
CA SER A 853 -4.67 2.80 -7.33
C SER A 853 -4.11 3.77 -6.31
N VAL A 854 -2.80 4.00 -6.35
CA VAL A 854 -2.13 5.00 -5.52
C VAL A 854 -2.49 6.38 -6.07
N VAL A 855 -2.79 7.37 -5.21
CA VAL A 855 -3.06 8.75 -5.64
C VAL A 855 -1.75 9.47 -5.96
N ILE A 856 -1.23 9.21 -7.15
CA ILE A 856 -0.04 9.86 -7.73
C ILE A 856 -0.33 10.27 -9.17
N ARG A 857 0.44 11.25 -9.69
CA ARG A 857 0.17 11.87 -11.00
C ARG A 857 -1.28 12.35 -11.11
N THR A 858 -1.73 13.03 -10.06
CA THR A 858 -3.12 13.46 -9.87
C THR A 858 -3.15 14.97 -9.65
N ALA A 859 -4.07 15.64 -10.34
CA ALA A 859 -4.48 17.00 -10.04
C ALA A 859 -5.74 16.95 -9.17
N ILE A 860 -5.68 17.58 -7.99
CA ILE A 860 -6.81 17.70 -7.07
C ILE A 860 -7.23 19.17 -7.09
N VAL A 861 -8.38 19.48 -7.66
CA VAL A 861 -8.95 20.83 -7.62
C VAL A 861 -9.93 20.92 -6.47
N GLY A 862 -9.72 21.87 -5.57
CA GLY A 862 -10.56 22.10 -4.41
C GLY A 862 -10.89 23.58 -4.22
N ASP A 863 -11.43 23.90 -3.06
CA ASP A 863 -11.78 25.26 -2.63
C ASP A 863 -12.74 25.94 -3.59
N HIS A 864 -13.85 25.28 -3.87
CA HIS A 864 -14.86 25.76 -4.83
C HIS A 864 -14.27 25.99 -6.22
N GLY A 865 -13.35 25.11 -6.64
CA GLY A 865 -12.73 25.17 -7.95
C GLY A 865 -11.60 26.17 -8.06
N THR A 866 -11.13 26.79 -6.97
CA THR A 866 -10.16 27.91 -7.01
C THR A 866 -8.70 27.48 -6.82
N THR A 867 -8.46 26.28 -6.29
CA THR A 867 -7.11 25.80 -5.96
C THR A 867 -6.85 24.48 -6.67
N VAL A 868 -5.65 24.29 -7.22
CA VAL A 868 -5.17 22.99 -7.69
C VAL A 868 -3.97 22.53 -6.87
N HIS A 869 -4.00 21.27 -6.45
CA HIS A 869 -2.93 20.58 -5.76
C HIS A 869 -2.36 19.46 -6.64
N VAL A 870 -1.04 19.46 -6.80
CA VAL A 870 -0.28 18.43 -7.52
C VAL A 870 0.89 18.00 -6.65
N GLY A 871 0.76 16.87 -5.97
CA GLY A 871 1.85 16.30 -5.20
C GLY A 871 2.93 15.68 -6.11
N ALA A 872 4.18 15.75 -5.67
CA ALA A 872 5.30 15.05 -6.28
C ALA A 872 6.35 14.69 -5.23
N GLY A 873 7.12 13.63 -5.48
CA GLY A 873 8.14 13.18 -4.56
C GLY A 873 8.85 11.90 -5.01
N GLY A 874 9.76 11.43 -4.18
CA GLY A 874 10.63 10.29 -4.47
C GLY A 874 11.07 9.57 -3.22
N ALA A 875 11.53 8.35 -3.40
CA ALA A 875 12.13 7.56 -2.34
C ALA A 875 13.53 8.08 -2.04
N ILE A 876 13.76 8.41 -0.78
CA ILE A 876 15.08 8.77 -0.29
C ILE A 876 15.70 7.53 0.35
N THR A 877 16.84 7.11 -0.19
CA THR A 877 17.68 6.07 0.37
C THR A 877 19.05 6.62 0.74
N ILE A 878 19.87 5.78 1.38
CA ILE A 878 21.27 6.10 1.64
C ILE A 878 22.08 6.33 0.34
N LEU A 879 21.60 5.82 -0.81
CA LEU A 879 22.22 5.98 -2.12
C LEU A 879 21.74 7.23 -2.88
N SER A 880 20.72 7.93 -2.37
CA SER A 880 20.14 9.10 -3.04
C SER A 880 21.13 10.25 -3.16
N ASN A 881 21.14 10.91 -4.33
CA ASN A 881 21.82 12.19 -4.52
C ASN A 881 20.83 13.33 -4.29
N PRO A 882 21.03 14.21 -3.29
CA PRO A 882 20.03 15.23 -2.94
C PRO A 882 19.56 16.14 -4.08
N GLU A 883 20.45 16.53 -4.98
CA GLU A 883 20.09 17.39 -6.12
C GLU A 883 19.33 16.60 -7.19
N ALA A 884 19.75 15.35 -7.46
CA ALA A 884 19.05 14.49 -8.41
C ALA A 884 17.61 14.19 -7.97
N GLU A 885 17.40 13.96 -6.66
CA GLU A 885 16.06 13.74 -6.10
C GLU A 885 15.14 14.96 -6.28
N TYR A 886 15.69 16.17 -6.15
CA TYR A 886 14.94 17.40 -6.44
C TYR A 886 14.54 17.48 -7.91
N GLN A 887 15.45 17.17 -8.84
CA GLN A 887 15.14 17.17 -10.27
C GLN A 887 14.14 16.07 -10.65
N GLU A 888 14.20 14.91 -10.01
CA GLU A 888 13.21 13.84 -10.19
C GLU A 888 11.82 14.30 -9.72
N MET A 889 11.72 14.87 -8.52
CA MET A 889 10.47 15.44 -7.99
C MET A 889 9.90 16.46 -8.98
N ARG A 890 10.72 17.40 -9.48
CA ARG A 890 10.29 18.39 -10.49
C ARG A 890 9.81 17.75 -11.78
N THR A 891 10.47 16.69 -12.25
CA THR A 891 10.07 15.97 -13.47
C THR A 891 8.71 15.31 -13.30
N LYS A 892 8.46 14.67 -12.14
CA LYS A 892 7.17 14.07 -11.81
C LYS A 892 6.06 15.12 -11.69
N PHE A 893 6.34 16.25 -11.04
CA PHE A 893 5.43 17.39 -10.96
C PHE A 893 5.10 17.93 -12.36
N ALA A 894 6.11 18.18 -13.18
CA ALA A 894 5.97 18.74 -14.52
C ALA A 894 5.12 17.86 -15.45
N ALA A 895 5.15 16.54 -15.28
CA ALA A 895 4.33 15.62 -16.07
C ALA A 895 2.83 15.92 -15.93
N VAL A 896 2.36 16.24 -14.71
CA VAL A 896 0.97 16.66 -14.48
C VAL A 896 0.81 18.14 -14.81
N TRP A 897 1.69 18.98 -14.28
CA TRP A 897 1.58 20.44 -14.39
C TRP A 897 1.59 20.94 -15.84
N ALA A 898 2.41 20.37 -16.72
CA ALA A 898 2.44 20.76 -18.13
C ALA A 898 1.11 20.51 -18.85
N ALA A 899 0.35 19.48 -18.45
CA ALA A 899 -0.97 19.22 -19.01
C ALA A 899 -2.02 20.24 -18.52
N LEU A 900 -1.84 20.76 -17.29
CA LEU A 900 -2.69 21.77 -16.67
C LEU A 900 -2.33 23.19 -17.09
N SER A 901 -1.06 23.46 -17.42
CA SER A 901 -0.54 24.81 -17.66
C SER A 901 -1.30 25.57 -18.74
N PRO A 902 -1.86 24.94 -19.79
CA PRO A 902 -2.76 25.63 -20.72
C PRO A 902 -4.26 25.70 -20.33
N LEU A 903 -4.67 25.24 -19.13
CA LEU A 903 -6.04 25.33 -18.54
C LEU A 903 -6.06 26.14 -17.24
N CYS A 904 -4.88 26.34 -16.65
CA CYS A 904 -4.52 27.44 -15.79
C CYS A 904 -4.27 28.75 -16.59
N LEU A 905 -4.76 28.81 -17.83
CA LEU A 905 -4.79 29.98 -18.71
C LEU A 905 -6.21 30.51 -18.74
#